data_AF-A0A317WEQ3-F1
#
_entry.id   AF-A0A317WEQ3-F1
#
_cell.length_a   1.000
_cell.length_b   1.000
_cell.length_c   1.000
_cell.angle_alpha   90.00
_cell.angle_beta   90.00
_cell.angle_gamma   90.00
#
_symmetry.space_group_name_H-M   'P 1'
#
loop_
_entity.id
_entity.type
_entity.pdbx_description
1 polymer ?
#
loop_
_entity_poly.entity_id
_entity_poly.type
_entity_poly.pdbx_seq_one_letter_code
_entity_poly.pdbx_strand_id
1 'polypeptide(L)'
;MSNLAIVFLDEEFAKIGAPLVEEGSWVKDAPKDAYVLGLKELPEDDFPLEHVHISFAHCYKQQGGWEKVLSRWPRGGGTLLDLEFLTDDVGRRVAAFGWSAGYAGSALAVKNWAWQLTHPEGEPLPAESPYANQDRLIESVKESLEAGKKQSGRSPKILVIGALGRCGSGAVDLAKDVGIPESDIIRWDIEETKKGGPFKEIVEDADIFVNCIYLASPIAPFVTPETLTSANRRLSVICDVSADTTNPHNPIPVYNITTTFDKPTVPVTLSGGNQIAGLSVISIDHLPSLLPRESSEMFSQALLPSLLQLKDRQNARVWKQAEDLFNEKVATLPDLLFSLIYLGAWNLMQEKSTTVAAYAAGASLAAIALFYVFGPNYTIDGDESLDSTRKKNIVGLSNPANDCFINSVLQALAGLGDLRLYLIRELHRRELDGPEIYNTLPSLDEMPRDAKPDRIRELQQGTITRALKEMLDRLNERPIYKKTISARPFIHRNQQDAQEFLQIVAERLCDEYHAGGMIGPSPGLEIVEPGGVPSPKSPAEVEVRIDDGSETGLPAIIDNKLREIDHEHGFPFEGQLESQIECLFCHYQYKPNQTSSTTLSACFDDFKCDKCRLQHALELKIEGLRRTRTKDDRKQLEAEIERIQTALATDPEGALDGVSLPPSELAPKRKIARHMRITAFPKVVAIHLSRSIFDHTKVSFPERLPLGGILSRECHHSGHYESFRRNHLYPPFSTPDARATSENPSQAPSPQLRARNSSDTEPASLNISTSIASPTRTSQLQPSPSPTPRPTSSPRSSSSKQNLSPVSDPHSPSSTEGGRWSNDRTSSGSITRLHRRRKPNDRWWRVSDEKVKECKTSDVLGMQREVYLLFYEIEKPTPGV
;
A
#
# COMPACT_ATOMS: atom_id res chain seq x y z
N MET A 1 8.70 2.41 -6.03
CA MET A 1 9.99 2.46 -6.78
C MET A 1 10.24 3.89 -7.22
N SER A 2 11.49 4.36 -7.20
CA SER A 2 11.87 5.67 -7.75
C SER A 2 11.88 5.60 -9.28
N ASN A 3 11.31 6.62 -9.95
CA ASN A 3 11.47 6.77 -11.39
C ASN A 3 12.95 7.06 -11.70
N LEU A 4 13.69 6.02 -12.09
CA LEU A 4 14.97 6.17 -12.76
C LEU A 4 14.72 6.90 -14.07
N ALA A 5 15.00 8.20 -14.10
CA ALA A 5 14.96 8.98 -15.32
C ALA A 5 15.90 8.35 -16.35
N ILE A 6 15.38 8.00 -17.52
CA ILE A 6 16.18 7.45 -18.62
C ILE A 6 17.14 8.55 -19.06
N VAL A 7 18.45 8.35 -18.80
CA VAL A 7 19.48 9.37 -19.03
C VAL A 7 19.93 9.45 -20.50
N PHE A 8 19.67 8.39 -21.28
CA PHE A 8 19.90 8.33 -22.71
C PHE A 8 18.59 8.60 -23.45
N LEU A 9 18.62 9.49 -24.44
CA LEU A 9 17.44 9.82 -25.24
C LEU A 9 17.22 8.78 -26.34
N ASP A 10 15.96 8.55 -26.72
CA ASP A 10 15.60 7.62 -27.81
C ASP A 10 16.32 7.95 -29.13
N GLU A 11 16.59 9.23 -29.40
CA GLU A 11 17.35 9.62 -30.60
C GLU A 11 18.81 9.17 -30.57
N GLU A 12 19.41 8.89 -29.39
CA GLU A 12 20.76 8.31 -29.30
C GLU A 12 20.75 6.86 -29.83
N PHE A 13 19.74 6.07 -29.45
CA PHE A 13 19.53 4.71 -29.93
C PHE A 13 19.17 4.67 -31.43
N ALA A 14 18.27 5.54 -31.88
CA ALA A 14 17.88 5.62 -33.29
C ALA A 14 19.07 6.01 -34.21
N LYS A 15 19.97 6.91 -33.76
CA LYS A 15 21.16 7.32 -34.52
C LYS A 15 22.15 6.18 -34.78
N ILE A 16 22.24 5.20 -33.87
CA ILE A 16 23.08 4.00 -34.05
C ILE A 16 22.35 2.85 -34.77
N GLY A 17 21.12 3.08 -35.25
CA GLY A 17 20.33 2.11 -36.00
C GLY A 17 19.56 1.10 -35.14
N ALA A 18 19.42 1.33 -33.83
CA ALA A 18 18.57 0.50 -32.98
C ALA A 18 17.08 0.74 -33.33
N PRO A 19 16.28 -0.32 -33.56
CA PRO A 19 14.83 -0.16 -33.72
C PRO A 19 14.19 0.33 -32.42
N LEU A 20 13.48 1.45 -32.49
CA LEU A 20 12.64 1.91 -31.39
C LEU A 20 11.32 1.13 -31.37
N VAL A 21 10.90 0.71 -30.19
CA VAL A 21 9.68 -0.08 -29.92
C VAL A 21 8.96 0.49 -28.71
N GLU A 22 7.66 0.21 -28.56
CA GLU A 22 6.89 0.66 -27.39
C GLU A 22 7.38 -0.01 -26.10
N GLU A 23 7.29 0.71 -24.98
CA GLU A 23 7.65 0.19 -23.65
C GLU A 23 6.83 -1.07 -23.32
N GLY A 24 7.46 -2.07 -22.71
CA GLY A 24 6.81 -3.34 -22.36
C GLY A 24 6.57 -4.32 -23.53
N SER A 25 6.85 -3.94 -24.77
CA SER A 25 6.73 -4.82 -25.96
C SER A 25 7.51 -6.13 -25.85
N TRP A 26 8.53 -6.19 -24.99
CA TRP A 26 9.27 -7.42 -24.67
C TRP A 26 8.38 -8.57 -24.15
N VAL A 27 7.23 -8.27 -23.55
CA VAL A 27 6.32 -9.28 -22.98
C VAL A 27 5.50 -10.01 -24.05
N LYS A 28 5.09 -9.31 -25.13
CA LYS A 28 4.08 -9.81 -26.09
C LYS A 28 4.55 -9.84 -27.55
N ASP A 29 5.43 -8.91 -27.94
CA ASP A 29 5.77 -8.66 -29.35
C ASP A 29 7.22 -9.07 -29.70
N ALA A 30 8.08 -9.31 -28.70
CA ALA A 30 9.45 -9.75 -28.91
C ALA A 30 9.52 -11.20 -29.44
N PRO A 31 10.35 -11.48 -30.48
CA PRO A 31 10.61 -12.84 -30.97
C PRO A 31 11.02 -13.81 -29.84
N LYS A 32 10.60 -15.08 -29.93
CA LYS A 32 10.88 -16.08 -28.88
C LYS A 32 12.38 -16.40 -28.70
N ASP A 33 13.21 -16.11 -29.71
CA ASP A 33 14.66 -16.22 -29.68
C ASP A 33 15.37 -14.92 -29.25
N ALA A 34 14.63 -13.86 -28.93
CA ALA A 34 15.19 -12.61 -28.42
C ALA A 34 15.72 -12.76 -26.99
N TYR A 35 16.84 -12.10 -26.72
CA TYR A 35 17.37 -11.89 -25.38
C TYR A 35 16.80 -10.58 -24.81
N VAL A 36 16.12 -10.65 -23.67
CA VAL A 36 15.60 -9.47 -22.97
C VAL A 36 16.68 -9.00 -21.98
N LEU A 37 17.51 -8.05 -22.44
CA LEU A 37 18.52 -7.39 -21.62
C LEU A 37 17.89 -6.21 -20.87
N GLY A 38 17.92 -6.27 -19.54
CA GLY A 38 17.49 -5.20 -18.65
C GLY A 38 18.50 -5.01 -17.52
N LEU A 39 18.39 -3.91 -16.77
CA LEU A 39 19.28 -3.71 -15.63
C LEU A 39 18.70 -4.21 -14.30
N LYS A 40 17.48 -3.78 -13.97
CA LYS A 40 16.85 -4.04 -12.67
C LYS A 40 15.90 -5.24 -12.70
N GLU A 41 15.32 -5.52 -11.54
CA GLU A 41 14.26 -6.51 -11.35
C GLU A 41 13.10 -6.25 -12.34
N LEU A 42 12.40 -7.32 -12.72
CA LEU A 42 11.14 -7.21 -13.43
C LEU A 42 10.03 -6.85 -12.41
N PRO A 43 8.94 -6.18 -12.83
CA PRO A 43 7.76 -6.00 -11.97
C PRO A 43 7.30 -7.34 -11.39
N GLU A 44 6.80 -7.35 -10.14
CA GLU A 44 6.33 -8.54 -9.41
C GLU A 44 5.00 -9.14 -9.95
N ASP A 45 4.76 -9.01 -11.26
CA ASP A 45 3.63 -9.62 -11.95
C ASP A 45 3.76 -11.16 -11.99
N ASP A 46 2.64 -11.88 -11.89
CA ASP A 46 2.64 -13.36 -11.83
C ASP A 46 2.64 -14.04 -13.22
N PHE A 47 3.07 -13.35 -14.29
CA PHE A 47 3.09 -13.96 -15.63
C PHE A 47 4.34 -14.84 -15.88
N PRO A 48 4.21 -15.98 -16.59
CA PRO A 48 5.33 -16.81 -17.00
C PRO A 48 6.30 -16.07 -17.93
N LEU A 49 7.61 -16.27 -17.76
CA LEU A 49 8.65 -15.64 -18.57
C LEU A 49 9.18 -16.64 -19.60
N GLU A 50 8.87 -16.40 -20.87
CA GLU A 50 9.24 -17.29 -21.98
C GLU A 50 10.66 -17.04 -22.52
N HIS A 51 11.16 -15.80 -22.41
CA HIS A 51 12.42 -15.39 -23.03
C HIS A 51 13.65 -15.69 -22.16
N VAL A 52 14.82 -15.50 -22.77
CA VAL A 52 16.09 -15.44 -22.05
C VAL A 52 16.28 -14.02 -21.52
N HIS A 53 16.24 -13.86 -20.19
CA HIS A 53 16.50 -12.59 -19.54
C HIS A 53 17.95 -12.46 -19.10
N ILE A 54 18.52 -11.27 -19.30
CA ILE A 54 19.81 -10.87 -18.74
C ILE A 54 19.53 -9.63 -17.89
N SER A 55 19.50 -9.77 -16.57
CA SER A 55 19.24 -8.66 -15.63
C SER A 55 19.76 -8.98 -14.22
N PHE A 56 19.71 -8.02 -13.31
CA PHE A 56 19.78 -8.32 -11.87
C PHE A 56 18.37 -8.69 -11.40
N ALA A 57 18.10 -9.96 -11.10
CA ALA A 57 16.78 -10.39 -10.62
C ALA A 57 16.69 -10.47 -9.09
N HIS A 58 17.84 -10.44 -8.40
CA HIS A 58 17.94 -10.47 -6.95
C HIS A 58 17.08 -11.57 -6.28
N CYS A 59 17.12 -12.79 -6.84
CA CYS A 59 16.37 -13.95 -6.35
C CYS A 59 17.24 -15.17 -5.96
N TYR A 60 18.57 -15.06 -5.97
CA TYR A 60 19.49 -16.17 -5.67
C TYR A 60 20.03 -16.21 -4.23
N LYS A 61 19.74 -15.19 -3.41
CA LYS A 61 20.21 -15.04 -2.01
C LYS A 61 19.07 -15.17 -0.99
N GLN A 62 17.96 -15.82 -1.38
CA GLN A 62 16.74 -16.00 -0.58
C GLN A 62 16.12 -14.69 -0.08
N GLN A 63 16.16 -13.65 -0.92
CA GLN A 63 15.44 -12.39 -0.70
C GLN A 63 13.93 -12.64 -0.52
N GLY A 64 13.20 -11.76 0.18
CA GLY A 64 11.77 -11.97 0.40
C GLY A 64 10.99 -12.11 -0.92
N GLY A 65 10.30 -13.24 -1.13
CA GLY A 65 9.54 -13.52 -2.36
C GLY A 65 10.37 -14.08 -3.53
N TRP A 66 11.66 -14.39 -3.32
CA TRP A 66 12.56 -14.94 -4.36
C TRP A 66 11.97 -16.15 -5.08
N GLU A 67 11.23 -17.00 -4.38
CA GLU A 67 10.63 -18.22 -4.92
C GLU A 67 9.54 -17.92 -5.95
N LYS A 68 8.77 -16.83 -5.76
CA LYS A 68 7.77 -16.38 -6.72
C LYS A 68 8.46 -15.85 -7.97
N VAL A 69 9.41 -14.92 -7.78
CA VAL A 69 10.19 -14.30 -8.87
C VAL A 69 10.86 -15.38 -9.72
N LEU A 70 11.64 -16.26 -9.11
CA LEU A 70 12.40 -17.29 -9.81
C LEU A 70 11.49 -18.31 -10.53
N SER A 71 10.31 -18.63 -9.98
CA SER A 71 9.40 -19.60 -10.59
C SER A 71 8.84 -19.20 -11.96
N ARG A 72 8.87 -17.89 -12.30
CA ARG A 72 8.28 -17.38 -13.55
C ARG A 72 8.98 -17.91 -14.81
N TRP A 73 10.31 -18.04 -14.78
CA TRP A 73 11.10 -18.57 -15.91
C TRP A 73 10.80 -20.05 -16.20
N PRO A 74 10.93 -21.01 -15.27
CA PRO A 74 10.62 -22.41 -15.55
C PRO A 74 9.12 -22.64 -15.88
N ARG A 75 8.21 -21.76 -15.42
CA ARG A 75 6.80 -21.77 -15.85
C ARG A 75 6.60 -21.37 -17.32
N GLY A 76 7.46 -20.51 -17.88
CA GLY A 76 7.38 -20.05 -19.27
C GLY A 76 8.34 -20.77 -20.23
N GLY A 77 9.27 -21.57 -19.69
CA GLY A 77 10.36 -22.18 -20.46
C GLY A 77 11.55 -21.25 -20.73
N GLY A 78 11.55 -20.04 -20.14
CA GLY A 78 12.63 -19.08 -20.26
C GLY A 78 13.85 -19.39 -19.40
N THR A 79 14.86 -18.51 -19.44
CA THR A 79 16.07 -18.61 -18.61
C THR A 79 16.44 -17.25 -18.02
N LEU A 80 16.94 -17.22 -16.79
CA LEU A 80 17.61 -16.05 -16.22
C LEU A 80 19.14 -16.22 -16.31
N LEU A 81 19.83 -15.24 -16.88
CA LEU A 81 21.28 -15.10 -16.89
C LEU A 81 21.67 -13.90 -16.01
N ASP A 82 21.69 -14.10 -14.70
CA ASP A 82 21.74 -13.00 -13.72
C ASP A 82 23.09 -12.24 -13.74
N LEU A 83 23.02 -10.93 -13.97
CA LEU A 83 24.16 -9.99 -14.05
C LEU A 83 24.97 -9.89 -12.75
N GLU A 84 24.40 -10.26 -11.61
CA GLU A 84 25.09 -10.30 -10.32
C GLU A 84 26.17 -11.39 -10.28
N PHE A 85 26.00 -12.49 -11.02
CA PHE A 85 26.84 -13.69 -10.90
C PHE A 85 27.77 -13.97 -12.10
N LEU A 86 27.74 -13.12 -13.14
CA LEU A 86 28.67 -13.22 -14.27
C LEU A 86 30.12 -12.94 -13.83
N THR A 87 31.01 -13.93 -13.97
CA THR A 87 32.40 -13.88 -13.47
C THR A 87 33.46 -14.22 -14.52
N ASP A 88 34.66 -13.66 -14.34
CA ASP A 88 35.88 -14.02 -15.07
C ASP A 88 36.41 -15.41 -14.65
N ASP A 89 37.49 -15.85 -15.27
CA ASP A 89 38.17 -17.12 -14.99
C ASP A 89 38.81 -17.20 -13.59
N VAL A 90 38.91 -16.06 -12.89
CA VAL A 90 39.43 -15.91 -11.52
C VAL A 90 38.28 -15.64 -10.52
N GLY A 91 37.02 -15.76 -10.95
CA GLY A 91 35.84 -15.56 -10.10
C GLY A 91 35.48 -14.10 -9.82
N ARG A 92 36.09 -13.12 -10.50
CA ARG A 92 35.78 -11.68 -10.32
C ARG A 92 34.61 -11.29 -11.22
N ARG A 93 33.67 -10.49 -10.71
CA ARG A 93 32.50 -10.03 -11.48
C ARG A 93 32.89 -9.21 -12.72
N VAL A 94 32.44 -9.66 -13.90
CA VAL A 94 32.80 -9.07 -15.21
C VAL A 94 32.39 -7.60 -15.30
N ALA A 95 31.16 -7.27 -14.90
CA ALA A 95 30.63 -5.92 -14.85
C ALA A 95 30.02 -5.63 -13.47
N ALA A 96 30.32 -4.45 -12.93
CA ALA A 96 29.78 -3.96 -11.66
C ALA A 96 29.99 -2.44 -11.53
N PHE A 97 29.07 -1.76 -10.84
CA PHE A 97 29.05 -0.30 -10.67
C PHE A 97 30.05 0.26 -9.63
N GLY A 98 31.09 -0.50 -9.28
CA GLY A 98 31.94 -0.20 -8.13
C GLY A 98 32.55 1.20 -8.15
N TRP A 99 33.16 1.59 -9.27
CA TRP A 99 33.83 2.90 -9.40
C TRP A 99 32.84 4.06 -9.22
N SER A 100 31.72 4.05 -9.93
CA SER A 100 30.69 5.09 -9.80
C SER A 100 30.07 5.16 -8.40
N ALA A 101 29.93 4.01 -7.71
CA ALA A 101 29.44 3.99 -6.33
C ALA A 101 30.40 4.74 -5.39
N GLY A 102 31.70 4.49 -5.49
CA GLY A 102 32.72 5.19 -4.71
C GLY A 102 32.83 6.67 -5.07
N TYR A 103 32.78 6.99 -6.36
CA TYR A 103 32.83 8.36 -6.89
C TYR A 103 31.65 9.20 -6.35
N ALA A 104 30.42 8.68 -6.48
CA ALA A 104 29.21 9.32 -5.96
C ALA A 104 29.17 9.36 -4.42
N GLY A 105 29.60 8.31 -3.73
CA GLY A 105 29.65 8.27 -2.27
C GLY A 105 30.60 9.32 -1.69
N SER A 106 31.81 9.40 -2.25
CA SER A 106 32.78 10.44 -1.89
C SER A 106 32.26 11.86 -2.22
N ALA A 107 31.46 12.02 -3.28
CA ALA A 107 30.88 13.31 -3.66
C ALA A 107 29.90 13.81 -2.60
N LEU A 108 28.94 12.98 -2.23
CA LEU A 108 28.00 13.28 -1.14
C LEU A 108 28.75 13.50 0.19
N ALA A 109 29.82 12.76 0.44
CA ALA A 109 30.61 12.90 1.66
C ALA A 109 31.33 14.27 1.75
N VAL A 110 31.93 14.74 0.64
CA VAL A 110 32.54 16.08 0.55
C VAL A 110 31.49 17.18 0.65
N LYS A 111 30.33 17.04 0.00
CA LYS A 111 29.22 17.99 0.12
C LYS A 111 28.69 18.07 1.56
N ASN A 112 28.50 16.92 2.23
CA ASN A 112 28.06 16.86 3.62
C ASN A 112 29.07 17.51 4.59
N TRP A 113 30.37 17.26 4.41
CA TRP A 113 31.42 17.90 5.23
C TRP A 113 31.38 19.43 5.11
N ALA A 114 31.26 19.94 3.88
CA ALA A 114 31.13 21.36 3.65
C ALA A 114 29.79 21.94 4.17
N TRP A 115 28.71 21.17 4.05
CA TRP A 115 27.38 21.55 4.54
C TRP A 115 27.37 21.74 6.06
N GLN A 116 27.88 20.77 6.82
CA GLN A 116 28.00 20.84 8.28
C GLN A 116 28.80 22.06 8.76
N LEU A 117 29.86 22.44 8.03
CA LEU A 117 30.67 23.62 8.34
C LEU A 117 29.98 24.95 8.02
N THR A 118 29.09 24.96 7.03
CA THR A 118 28.35 26.16 6.60
C THR A 118 27.00 26.33 7.31
N HIS A 119 26.44 25.23 7.85
CA HIS A 119 25.17 25.18 8.56
C HIS A 119 25.36 24.60 9.98
N PRO A 120 26.07 25.33 10.88
CA PRO A 120 26.46 24.82 12.20
C PRO A 120 25.28 24.57 13.16
N GLU A 121 24.06 25.01 12.81
CA GLU A 121 22.83 24.71 13.57
C GLU A 121 22.37 23.24 13.41
N GLY A 122 23.03 22.46 12.54
CA GLY A 122 22.80 21.01 12.42
C GLY A 122 21.74 20.62 11.39
N GLU A 123 21.53 21.46 10.36
CA GLU A 123 20.65 21.12 9.25
C GLU A 123 21.17 19.90 8.48
N PRO A 124 20.33 18.91 8.12
CA PRO A 124 20.74 17.77 7.31
C PRO A 124 21.14 18.23 5.91
N LEU A 125 22.02 17.46 5.24
CA LEU A 125 22.33 17.72 3.82
C LEU A 125 21.02 17.65 3.00
N PRO A 126 20.73 18.65 2.13
CA PRO A 126 19.53 18.65 1.31
C PRO A 126 19.43 17.46 0.36
N ALA A 127 18.25 17.27 -0.22
CA ALA A 127 18.03 16.29 -1.27
C ALA A 127 18.95 16.54 -2.48
N GLU A 128 19.52 15.48 -3.02
CA GLU A 128 20.31 15.48 -4.26
C GLU A 128 19.53 14.83 -5.39
N SER A 129 19.91 15.14 -6.63
CA SER A 129 19.31 14.55 -7.83
C SER A 129 20.40 14.04 -8.78
N PRO A 130 20.11 13.06 -9.66
CA PRO A 130 21.06 12.56 -10.64
C PRO A 130 21.64 13.67 -11.51
N TYR A 131 22.97 13.67 -11.66
CA TYR A 131 23.68 14.64 -12.48
C TYR A 131 23.70 14.18 -13.94
N ALA A 132 23.56 15.14 -14.86
CA ALA A 132 23.53 14.85 -16.30
C ALA A 132 24.86 14.29 -16.84
N ASN A 133 25.97 14.60 -16.16
CA ASN A 133 27.31 14.08 -16.43
C ASN A 133 28.28 14.35 -15.27
N GLN A 134 29.47 13.75 -15.34
CA GLN A 134 30.55 13.86 -14.35
C GLN A 134 31.02 15.31 -14.13
N ASP A 135 31.16 16.12 -15.18
CA ASP A 135 31.61 17.51 -15.08
C ASP A 135 30.68 18.34 -14.18
N ARG A 136 29.36 18.16 -14.30
CA ARG A 136 28.37 18.85 -13.46
C ARG A 136 28.44 18.41 -11.99
N LEU A 137 28.75 17.13 -11.72
CA LEU A 137 28.99 16.68 -10.35
C LEU A 137 30.26 17.32 -9.79
N ILE A 138 31.36 17.32 -10.56
CA ILE A 138 32.64 17.93 -10.15
C ILE A 138 32.45 19.42 -9.85
N GLU A 139 31.75 20.16 -10.71
CA GLU A 139 31.42 21.58 -10.53
C GLU A 139 30.68 21.82 -9.20
N SER A 140 29.58 21.09 -8.96
CA SER A 140 28.77 21.21 -7.74
C SER A 140 29.52 20.81 -6.45
N VAL A 141 30.36 19.78 -6.51
CA VAL A 141 31.19 19.37 -5.36
C VAL A 141 32.33 20.37 -5.12
N LYS A 142 32.92 20.98 -6.16
CA LYS A 142 33.93 22.05 -6.01
C LYS A 142 33.34 23.29 -5.33
N GLU A 143 32.15 23.74 -5.74
CA GLU A 143 31.46 24.86 -5.09
C GLU A 143 31.25 24.60 -3.59
N SER A 144 30.78 23.39 -3.26
CA SER A 144 30.58 22.95 -1.88
C SER A 144 31.92 22.92 -1.12
N LEU A 145 32.93 22.26 -1.67
CA LEU A 145 34.26 22.13 -1.08
C LEU A 145 34.91 23.50 -0.80
N GLU A 146 34.81 24.46 -1.71
CA GLU A 146 35.33 25.82 -1.50
C GLU A 146 34.55 26.60 -0.44
N ALA A 147 33.24 26.35 -0.27
CA ALA A 147 32.48 26.88 0.86
C ALA A 147 32.95 26.29 2.21
N GLY A 148 33.16 24.98 2.28
CA GLY A 148 33.72 24.31 3.46
C GLY A 148 35.15 24.73 3.80
N LYS A 149 36.01 24.90 2.79
CA LYS A 149 37.38 25.43 2.94
C LYS A 149 37.39 26.85 3.51
N LYS A 150 36.47 27.73 3.11
CA LYS A 150 36.35 29.09 3.66
C LYS A 150 36.02 29.11 5.15
N GLN A 151 35.25 28.14 5.64
CA GLN A 151 34.90 28.03 7.06
C GLN A 151 35.99 27.34 7.90
N SER A 152 36.61 26.28 7.38
CA SER A 152 37.59 25.46 8.10
C SER A 152 39.05 25.90 7.93
N GLY A 153 39.34 26.74 6.92
CA GLY A 153 40.69 27.18 6.56
C GLY A 153 41.55 26.14 5.83
N ARG A 154 40.99 24.98 5.45
CA ARG A 154 41.73 23.85 4.85
C ARG A 154 40.83 22.90 4.04
N SER A 155 41.44 21.99 3.30
CA SER A 155 40.75 20.82 2.73
C SER A 155 40.36 19.80 3.81
N PRO A 156 39.33 18.96 3.59
CA PRO A 156 39.09 17.77 4.39
C PRO A 156 40.17 16.72 4.14
N LYS A 157 40.53 15.96 5.18
CA LYS A 157 41.23 14.69 5.04
C LYS A 157 40.22 13.57 4.84
N ILE A 158 40.40 12.80 3.78
CA ILE A 158 39.54 11.67 3.42
C ILE A 158 40.31 10.38 3.63
N LEU A 159 39.78 9.49 4.45
CA LEU A 159 40.27 8.12 4.59
C LEU A 159 39.37 7.18 3.81
N VAL A 160 39.95 6.41 2.88
CA VAL A 160 39.25 5.42 2.06
C VAL A 160 39.77 4.03 2.42
N ILE A 161 38.89 3.15 2.92
CA ILE A 161 39.22 1.72 3.13
C ILE A 161 38.72 0.92 1.93
N GLY A 162 39.57 0.03 1.40
CA GLY A 162 39.35 -0.66 0.13
C GLY A 162 39.86 0.13 -1.07
N ALA A 163 40.86 1.00 -0.85
CA ALA A 163 41.37 1.98 -1.81
C ALA A 163 41.93 1.37 -3.11
N LEU A 164 42.32 0.09 -3.12
CA LEU A 164 42.82 -0.61 -4.30
C LEU A 164 41.69 -1.24 -5.15
N GLY A 165 40.48 -1.37 -4.59
CA GLY A 165 39.31 -1.88 -5.29
C GLY A 165 38.68 -0.87 -6.25
N ARG A 166 37.83 -1.34 -7.18
CA ARG A 166 37.07 -0.47 -8.12
C ARG A 166 36.35 0.68 -7.39
N CYS A 167 35.77 0.41 -6.22
CA CYS A 167 35.05 1.39 -5.44
C CYS A 167 35.97 2.40 -4.75
N GLY A 168 37.04 1.92 -4.11
CA GLY A 168 38.02 2.80 -3.47
C GLY A 168 38.73 3.73 -4.45
N SER A 169 39.06 3.23 -5.66
CA SER A 169 39.63 4.08 -6.71
C SER A 169 38.67 5.18 -7.14
N GLY A 170 37.37 4.89 -7.35
CA GLY A 170 36.38 5.93 -7.64
C GLY A 170 36.25 7.01 -6.55
N ALA A 171 36.27 6.60 -5.28
CA ALA A 171 36.23 7.55 -4.15
C ALA A 171 37.49 8.44 -4.08
N VAL A 172 38.65 7.86 -4.39
CA VAL A 172 39.95 8.53 -4.48
C VAL A 172 40.04 9.46 -5.68
N ASP A 173 39.51 9.05 -6.83
CA ASP A 173 39.60 9.81 -8.08
C ASP A 173 38.73 11.07 -8.02
N LEU A 174 37.50 10.98 -7.49
CA LEU A 174 36.72 12.18 -7.21
C LEU A 174 37.48 13.14 -6.29
N ALA A 175 38.07 12.65 -5.20
CA ALA A 175 38.79 13.52 -4.26
C ALA A 175 39.89 14.33 -4.96
N LYS A 176 40.62 13.73 -5.92
CA LYS A 176 41.58 14.44 -6.78
C LYS A 176 40.88 15.41 -7.73
N ASP A 177 39.83 14.97 -8.43
CA ASP A 177 39.11 15.75 -9.46
C ASP A 177 38.50 17.04 -8.88
N VAL A 178 38.04 16.99 -7.63
CA VAL A 178 37.51 18.16 -6.90
C VAL A 178 38.61 19.03 -6.27
N GLY A 179 39.87 18.59 -6.32
CA GLY A 179 41.03 19.38 -5.88
C GLY A 179 41.38 19.24 -4.40
N ILE A 180 41.17 18.06 -3.80
CA ILE A 180 41.74 17.71 -2.49
C ILE A 180 43.20 17.26 -2.71
N PRO A 181 44.17 17.78 -1.94
CA PRO A 181 45.57 17.39 -2.07
C PRO A 181 45.79 15.89 -1.84
N GLU A 182 46.70 15.29 -2.60
CA GLU A 182 47.12 13.88 -2.44
C GLU A 182 47.56 13.55 -1.00
N SER A 183 48.17 14.53 -0.29
CA SER A 183 48.60 14.42 1.11
C SER A 183 47.45 14.34 2.12
N ASP A 184 46.23 14.69 1.72
CA ASP A 184 45.02 14.64 2.54
C ASP A 184 44.14 13.42 2.19
N ILE A 185 44.55 12.57 1.22
CA ILE A 185 43.85 11.34 0.82
C ILE A 185 44.56 10.12 1.41
N ILE A 186 44.04 9.61 2.52
CA ILE A 186 44.56 8.41 3.21
C ILE A 186 43.96 7.18 2.53
N ARG A 187 44.81 6.34 1.91
CA ARG A 187 44.41 5.12 1.21
C ARG A 187 44.77 3.90 2.02
N TRP A 188 43.76 3.16 2.46
CA TRP A 188 43.89 1.93 3.23
C TRP A 188 43.26 0.76 2.50
N ASP A 189 43.82 -0.42 2.70
CA ASP A 189 43.33 -1.68 2.15
C ASP A 189 43.60 -2.83 3.15
N ILE A 190 43.80 -4.05 2.69
CA ILE A 190 44.06 -5.23 3.55
C ILE A 190 45.28 -5.02 4.46
N GLU A 191 46.34 -4.36 4.00
CA GLU A 191 47.59 -4.21 4.76
C GLU A 191 47.44 -3.35 6.03
N GLU A 192 46.59 -2.33 6.02
CA GLU A 192 46.32 -1.49 7.19
C GLU A 192 45.19 -2.06 8.05
N THR A 193 44.20 -2.72 7.44
CA THR A 193 43.03 -3.27 8.14
C THR A 193 43.30 -4.61 8.84
N LYS A 194 44.29 -5.41 8.40
CA LYS A 194 44.62 -6.74 8.98
C LYS A 194 44.96 -6.72 10.48
N LYS A 195 45.32 -5.56 11.05
CA LYS A 195 45.57 -5.41 12.49
C LYS A 195 44.30 -5.52 13.36
N GLY A 196 43.12 -5.43 12.73
CA GLY A 196 41.82 -5.42 13.40
C GLY A 196 41.45 -4.04 13.95
N GLY A 197 40.14 -3.73 13.94
CA GLY A 197 39.62 -2.50 14.51
C GLY A 197 39.44 -2.56 16.04
N PRO A 198 39.00 -1.45 16.67
CA PRO A 198 38.67 -0.18 16.04
C PRO A 198 39.90 0.68 15.71
N PHE A 199 39.78 1.47 14.65
CA PHE A 199 40.87 2.28 14.11
C PHE A 199 40.74 3.74 14.57
N LYS A 200 41.73 4.21 15.34
CA LYS A 200 41.75 5.61 15.80
C LYS A 200 41.98 6.58 14.64
N GLU A 201 42.71 6.14 13.63
CA GLU A 201 43.06 6.91 12.44
C GLU A 201 41.80 7.34 11.65
N ILE A 202 40.73 6.52 11.66
CA ILE A 202 39.42 6.89 11.12
C ILE A 202 38.80 8.07 11.88
N VAL A 203 38.96 8.11 13.21
CA VAL A 203 38.26 9.06 14.09
C VAL A 203 39.04 10.36 14.30
N GLU A 204 40.37 10.26 14.43
CA GLU A 204 41.26 11.35 14.88
C GLU A 204 42.06 11.98 13.71
N ASP A 205 42.38 11.23 12.64
CA ASP A 205 43.17 11.73 11.51
C ASP A 205 42.35 12.14 10.27
N ALA A 206 41.16 11.57 10.09
CA ALA A 206 40.25 11.88 8.99
C ALA A 206 39.13 12.85 9.40
N ASP A 207 38.63 13.64 8.46
CA ASP A 207 37.35 14.37 8.61
C ASP A 207 36.20 13.62 7.92
N ILE A 208 36.53 12.89 6.85
CA ILE A 208 35.62 12.05 6.07
C ILE A 208 36.18 10.63 6.04
N PHE A 209 35.36 9.64 6.33
CA PHE A 209 35.66 8.22 6.13
C PHE A 209 34.77 7.64 5.04
N VAL A 210 35.34 7.02 4.01
CA VAL A 210 34.62 6.30 2.97
C VAL A 210 34.96 4.80 3.05
N ASN A 211 33.97 3.97 3.35
CA ASN A 211 34.12 2.52 3.35
C ASN A 211 33.75 1.93 1.99
N CYS A 212 34.70 1.23 1.37
CA CYS A 212 34.54 0.57 0.08
C CYS A 212 34.70 -0.97 0.16
N ILE A 213 34.64 -1.55 1.36
CA ILE A 213 34.66 -3.01 1.57
C ILE A 213 33.41 -3.52 2.27
N TYR A 214 32.81 -4.55 1.65
CA TYR A 214 31.73 -5.33 2.24
C TYR A 214 32.32 -6.51 3.02
N LEU A 215 31.98 -6.60 4.31
CA LEU A 215 32.38 -7.68 5.20
C LEU A 215 31.16 -8.22 5.95
N ALA A 216 30.91 -9.52 5.85
CA ALA A 216 29.80 -10.22 6.52
C ALA A 216 30.29 -11.28 7.53
N SER A 217 31.60 -11.41 7.74
CA SER A 217 32.16 -12.29 8.77
C SER A 217 32.29 -11.53 10.10
N PRO A 218 32.14 -12.20 11.27
CA PRO A 218 32.35 -11.57 12.56
C PRO A 218 33.80 -11.07 12.70
N ILE A 219 33.99 -9.75 12.69
CA ILE A 219 35.29 -9.09 12.93
C ILE A 219 35.14 -7.97 13.96
N ALA A 220 36.26 -7.48 14.48
CA ALA A 220 36.27 -6.28 15.31
C ALA A 220 35.84 -5.06 14.46
N PRO A 221 34.82 -4.28 14.88
CA PRO A 221 34.34 -3.11 14.14
C PRO A 221 35.45 -2.07 13.88
N PHE A 222 35.36 -1.37 12.75
CA PHE A 222 36.28 -0.30 12.37
C PHE A 222 36.14 0.93 13.26
N VAL A 223 34.90 1.22 13.67
CA VAL A 223 34.55 2.24 14.66
C VAL A 223 33.52 1.68 15.64
N THR A 224 33.55 2.15 16.87
CA THR A 224 32.53 1.86 17.89
C THR A 224 31.93 3.17 18.44
N PRO A 225 30.72 3.14 19.03
CA PRO A 225 30.13 4.30 19.71
C PRO A 225 31.08 4.98 20.70
N GLU A 226 31.91 4.21 21.42
CA GLU A 226 32.89 4.72 22.37
C GLU A 226 34.04 5.46 21.68
N THR A 227 34.54 4.95 20.54
CA THR A 227 35.59 5.66 19.80
C THR A 227 35.09 6.99 19.23
N LEU A 228 33.83 7.04 18.76
CA LEU A 228 33.23 8.24 18.18
C LEU A 228 32.94 9.35 19.21
N THR A 229 32.99 9.05 20.51
CA THR A 229 32.93 10.06 21.59
C THR A 229 34.30 10.59 22.02
N SER A 230 35.40 10.23 21.32
CA SER A 230 36.73 10.81 21.57
C SER A 230 36.70 12.34 21.51
N ALA A 231 37.27 12.99 22.52
CA ALA A 231 37.44 14.45 22.57
C ALA A 231 38.36 14.98 21.46
N ASN A 232 39.14 14.10 20.83
CA ASN A 232 40.02 14.41 19.69
C ASN A 232 39.39 14.08 18.32
N ARG A 233 38.10 13.70 18.27
CA ARG A 233 37.43 13.34 17.01
C ARG A 233 37.48 14.50 16.02
N ARG A 234 37.99 14.21 14.82
CA ARG A 234 37.88 15.05 13.63
C ARG A 234 36.85 14.54 12.63
N LEU A 235 36.58 13.23 12.65
CA LEU A 235 35.59 12.59 11.78
C LEU A 235 34.20 13.22 11.94
N SER A 236 33.62 13.69 10.84
CA SER A 236 32.30 14.33 10.80
C SER A 236 31.35 13.71 9.77
N VAL A 237 31.89 12.96 8.80
CA VAL A 237 31.12 12.22 7.80
C VAL A 237 31.65 10.80 7.65
N ILE A 238 30.75 9.83 7.72
CA ILE A 238 31.00 8.45 7.31
C ILE A 238 30.16 8.20 6.04
N CYS A 239 30.77 7.75 4.95
CA CYS A 239 30.07 7.25 3.78
C CYS A 239 30.35 5.75 3.65
N ASP A 240 29.37 4.93 3.99
CA ASP A 240 29.47 3.49 3.82
C ASP A 240 28.90 3.10 2.45
N VAL A 241 29.79 3.01 1.45
CA VAL A 241 29.42 2.61 0.08
C VAL A 241 29.10 1.11 0.01
N SER A 242 29.48 0.35 1.04
CA SER A 242 29.18 -1.07 1.19
C SER A 242 28.04 -1.32 2.19
N ALA A 243 27.20 -0.30 2.43
CA ALA A 243 26.11 -0.36 3.38
C ALA A 243 25.12 -1.48 3.07
N ASP A 244 24.87 -2.29 4.10
CA ASP A 244 23.82 -3.30 4.11
C ASP A 244 23.23 -3.33 5.54
N THR A 245 22.00 -2.86 5.70
CA THR A 245 21.29 -2.84 6.98
C THR A 245 20.79 -4.23 7.41
N THR A 246 20.88 -5.24 6.55
CA THR A 246 20.54 -6.64 6.86
C THR A 246 21.74 -7.43 7.37
N ASN A 247 22.96 -6.92 7.19
CA ASN A 247 24.20 -7.57 7.61
C ASN A 247 24.37 -7.55 9.15
N PRO A 248 24.32 -8.71 9.84
CA PRO A 248 24.44 -8.79 11.30
C PRO A 248 25.86 -8.53 11.82
N HIS A 249 26.84 -8.45 10.91
CA HIS A 249 28.27 -8.26 11.20
C HIS A 249 28.84 -7.03 10.50
N ASN A 250 28.01 -5.99 10.31
CA ASN A 250 28.42 -4.71 9.75
C ASN A 250 29.64 -4.13 10.51
N PRO A 251 30.78 -3.86 9.84
CA PRO A 251 31.99 -3.34 10.49
C PRO A 251 31.87 -1.90 10.99
N ILE A 252 30.77 -1.20 10.68
CA ILE A 252 30.46 0.18 11.05
C ILE A 252 29.10 0.19 11.79
N PRO A 253 29.00 -0.42 13.00
CA PRO A 253 27.74 -0.65 13.73
C PRO A 253 27.24 0.62 14.45
N VAL A 254 27.04 1.70 13.69
CA VAL A 254 26.68 3.04 14.21
C VAL A 254 25.49 3.67 13.46
N TYR A 255 24.88 2.91 12.56
CA TYR A 255 23.64 3.23 11.83
C TYR A 255 22.82 1.95 11.59
N ASN A 256 21.52 2.11 11.33
CA ASN A 256 20.59 1.02 11.02
C ASN A 256 19.54 1.41 9.95
N ILE A 257 19.80 2.49 9.20
CA ILE A 257 18.92 3.06 8.18
C ILE A 257 19.71 3.14 6.88
N THR A 258 19.09 2.73 5.77
CA THR A 258 19.55 3.01 4.40
C THR A 258 19.06 4.41 4.02
N THR A 259 19.96 5.37 3.85
CA THR A 259 19.61 6.72 3.38
C THR A 259 19.20 6.72 1.90
N THR A 260 18.52 7.76 1.43
CA THR A 260 18.14 7.93 0.01
C THR A 260 18.63 9.27 -0.52
N PHE A 261 18.61 9.51 -1.83
CA PHE A 261 18.99 10.84 -2.36
C PHE A 261 18.11 11.98 -1.83
N ASP A 262 16.84 11.72 -1.48
CA ASP A 262 15.95 12.72 -0.84
C ASP A 262 16.36 13.07 0.60
N LYS A 263 17.03 12.14 1.29
CA LYS A 263 17.50 12.25 2.67
C LYS A 263 18.87 11.57 2.79
N PRO A 264 19.94 12.17 2.24
CA PRO A 264 21.21 11.49 1.99
C PRO A 264 22.04 11.20 3.25
N THR A 265 21.67 11.76 4.40
CA THR A 265 22.43 11.66 5.65
C THR A 265 21.55 11.30 6.84
N VAL A 266 22.05 10.46 7.75
CA VAL A 266 21.44 10.16 9.06
C VAL A 266 22.42 10.49 10.20
N PRO A 267 22.01 11.14 11.30
CA PRO A 267 22.89 11.41 12.45
C PRO A 267 23.22 10.14 13.23
N VAL A 268 24.46 10.01 13.71
CA VAL A 268 24.86 8.87 14.55
C VAL A 268 24.24 9.03 15.94
N THR A 269 23.55 7.99 16.41
CA THR A 269 22.84 7.98 17.70
C THR A 269 23.43 6.90 18.62
N LEU A 270 23.81 7.28 19.84
CA LEU A 270 24.31 6.37 20.88
C LEU A 270 23.16 5.56 21.50
N SER A 271 23.48 4.42 22.12
CA SER A 271 22.51 3.52 22.78
C SER A 271 21.64 4.19 23.86
N GLY A 272 22.04 5.35 24.38
CA GLY A 272 21.26 6.17 25.31
C GLY A 272 20.31 7.18 24.64
N GLY A 273 20.15 7.15 23.31
CA GLY A 273 19.31 8.07 22.54
C GLY A 273 19.94 9.43 22.22
N ASN A 274 21.15 9.72 22.73
CA ASN A 274 21.87 10.96 22.44
C ASN A 274 22.56 10.89 21.08
N GLN A 275 22.40 11.92 20.26
CA GLN A 275 23.12 12.06 18.98
C GLN A 275 24.57 12.52 19.20
N ILE A 276 25.48 12.02 18.37
CA ILE A 276 26.86 12.52 18.31
C ILE A 276 26.86 13.80 17.46
N ALA A 277 27.01 14.95 18.12
CA ALA A 277 26.98 16.26 17.47
C ALA A 277 28.06 16.36 16.37
N GLY A 278 27.65 16.83 15.18
CA GLY A 278 28.55 16.97 14.03
C GLY A 278 29.13 15.63 13.54
N LEU A 279 28.32 14.56 13.55
CA LEU A 279 28.64 13.30 12.90
C LEU A 279 27.40 12.69 12.23
N SER A 280 27.51 12.39 10.93
CA SER A 280 26.46 11.73 10.16
C SER A 280 27.00 10.64 9.24
N VAL A 281 26.10 9.72 8.87
CA VAL A 281 26.34 8.59 7.98
C VAL A 281 25.57 8.79 6.67
N ILE A 282 26.23 8.48 5.55
CA ILE A 282 25.63 8.25 4.23
C ILE A 282 25.69 6.73 4.00
N SER A 283 24.54 6.12 3.73
CA SER A 283 24.32 4.67 3.59
C SER A 283 23.38 4.38 2.41
N ILE A 284 23.52 5.14 1.31
CA ILE A 284 22.73 4.95 0.08
C ILE A 284 23.26 3.70 -0.64
N ASP A 285 22.38 2.73 -0.91
CA ASP A 285 22.71 1.46 -1.57
C ASP A 285 22.76 1.53 -3.10
N HIS A 286 22.25 2.61 -3.70
CA HIS A 286 22.18 2.86 -5.14
C HIS A 286 22.95 4.11 -5.60
N LEU A 287 24.08 4.42 -4.92
CA LEU A 287 24.99 5.54 -5.24
C LEU A 287 25.33 5.77 -6.74
N PRO A 288 25.58 4.73 -7.57
CA PRO A 288 25.83 4.91 -9.01
C PRO A 288 24.76 5.72 -9.75
N SER A 289 23.51 5.70 -9.27
CA SER A 289 22.40 6.45 -9.86
C SER A 289 22.55 7.97 -9.74
N LEU A 290 23.55 8.48 -9.00
CA LEU A 290 23.92 9.90 -9.00
C LEU A 290 24.64 10.33 -10.30
N LEU A 291 25.32 9.40 -10.98
CA LEU A 291 25.92 9.57 -12.31
C LEU A 291 25.42 8.44 -13.24
N PRO A 292 24.15 8.47 -13.65
CA PRO A 292 23.55 7.34 -14.34
C PRO A 292 24.13 7.11 -15.75
N ARG A 293 24.60 8.16 -16.45
CA ARG A 293 25.18 8.06 -17.80
C ARG A 293 26.52 7.33 -17.76
N GLU A 294 27.49 7.88 -17.05
CA GLU A 294 28.83 7.30 -16.89
C GLU A 294 28.77 5.90 -16.26
N SER A 295 27.90 5.70 -15.26
CA SER A 295 27.67 4.37 -14.67
C SER A 295 27.19 3.34 -15.69
N SER A 296 26.28 3.73 -16.58
CA SER A 296 25.76 2.86 -17.64
C SER A 296 26.80 2.62 -18.74
N GLU A 297 27.56 3.63 -19.15
CA GLU A 297 28.63 3.51 -20.14
C GLU A 297 29.74 2.57 -19.64
N MET A 298 30.24 2.78 -18.42
CA MET A 298 31.26 1.93 -17.79
C MET A 298 30.78 0.49 -17.59
N PHE A 299 29.54 0.30 -17.12
CA PHE A 299 28.97 -1.04 -16.93
C PHE A 299 28.79 -1.76 -18.27
N SER A 300 28.28 -1.07 -19.28
CA SER A 300 28.07 -1.62 -20.63
C SER A 300 29.40 -1.96 -21.31
N GLN A 301 30.42 -1.11 -21.17
CA GLN A 301 31.76 -1.37 -21.70
C GLN A 301 32.41 -2.60 -21.04
N ALA A 302 32.22 -2.79 -19.73
CA ALA A 302 32.70 -3.97 -19.00
C ALA A 302 31.91 -5.25 -19.35
N LEU A 303 30.62 -5.13 -19.67
CA LEU A 303 29.74 -6.26 -20.03
C LEU A 303 29.88 -6.67 -21.51
N LEU A 304 30.23 -5.75 -22.40
CA LEU A 304 30.31 -5.95 -23.85
C LEU A 304 31.14 -7.18 -24.29
N PRO A 305 32.34 -7.47 -23.71
CA PRO A 305 33.09 -8.67 -24.06
C PRO A 305 32.33 -9.97 -23.80
N SER A 306 31.45 -10.01 -22.79
CA SER A 306 30.56 -11.13 -22.53
C SER A 306 29.39 -11.14 -23.52
N LEU A 307 28.75 -10.00 -23.80
CA LEU A 307 27.63 -9.92 -24.75
C LEU A 307 28.03 -10.43 -26.16
N LEU A 308 29.24 -10.11 -26.62
CA LEU A 308 29.78 -10.59 -27.89
C LEU A 308 29.96 -12.13 -27.97
N GLN A 309 29.91 -12.82 -26.82
CA GLN A 309 29.96 -14.28 -26.72
C GLN A 309 28.57 -14.94 -26.66
N LEU A 310 27.46 -14.19 -26.55
CA LEU A 310 26.09 -14.75 -26.46
C LEU A 310 25.72 -15.66 -27.64
N LYS A 311 26.26 -15.36 -28.83
CA LYS A 311 26.10 -16.19 -30.05
C LYS A 311 26.57 -17.64 -29.89
N ASP A 312 27.40 -17.92 -28.89
CA ASP A 312 27.93 -19.24 -28.54
C ASP A 312 27.71 -19.52 -27.04
N ARG A 313 26.57 -19.06 -26.49
CA ARG A 313 26.18 -19.17 -25.07
C ARG A 313 26.43 -20.56 -24.46
N GLN A 314 26.22 -21.63 -25.22
CA GLN A 314 26.34 -23.01 -24.73
C GLN A 314 27.80 -23.43 -24.44
N ASN A 315 28.78 -22.84 -25.16
CA ASN A 315 30.21 -23.12 -24.96
C ASN A 315 30.95 -21.97 -24.24
N ALA A 316 30.41 -20.75 -24.31
CA ALA A 316 30.96 -19.58 -23.65
C ALA A 316 30.84 -19.69 -22.12
N ARG A 317 31.95 -20.00 -21.46
CA ARG A 317 32.05 -20.26 -20.00
C ARG A 317 31.20 -19.33 -19.14
N VAL A 318 31.28 -18.01 -19.37
CA VAL A 318 30.56 -16.99 -18.58
C VAL A 318 29.03 -17.14 -18.63
N TRP A 319 28.48 -17.56 -19.78
CA TRP A 319 27.04 -17.76 -19.95
C TRP A 319 26.62 -19.15 -19.51
N LYS A 320 27.45 -20.16 -19.78
CA LYS A 320 27.21 -21.53 -19.32
C LYS A 320 27.16 -21.61 -17.78
N GLN A 321 28.09 -20.95 -17.09
CA GLN A 321 28.09 -20.84 -15.62
C GLN A 321 26.83 -20.14 -15.07
N ALA A 322 26.33 -19.10 -15.76
CA ALA A 322 25.12 -18.38 -15.34
C ALA A 322 23.86 -19.25 -15.50
N GLU A 323 23.77 -20.01 -16.60
CA GLU A 323 22.68 -20.95 -16.87
C GLU A 323 22.71 -22.16 -15.92
N ASP A 324 23.90 -22.71 -15.63
CA ASP A 324 24.05 -23.80 -14.66
C ASP A 324 23.66 -23.35 -13.24
N LEU A 325 24.03 -22.12 -12.85
CA LEU A 325 23.59 -21.50 -11.58
C LEU A 325 22.07 -21.26 -11.54
N PHE A 326 21.47 -20.81 -12.65
CA PHE A 326 20.00 -20.70 -12.75
C PHE A 326 19.32 -22.04 -12.51
N ASN A 327 19.77 -23.10 -13.18
CA ASN A 327 19.22 -24.44 -13.03
C ASN A 327 19.39 -24.97 -11.58
N GLU A 328 20.55 -24.72 -10.96
CA GLU A 328 20.80 -25.04 -9.55
C GLU A 328 19.79 -24.34 -8.62
N LYS A 329 19.52 -23.04 -8.85
CA LYS A 329 18.60 -22.26 -8.02
C LYS A 329 17.13 -22.64 -8.27
N VAL A 330 16.74 -22.95 -9.50
CA VAL A 330 15.39 -23.47 -9.82
C VAL A 330 15.14 -24.80 -9.09
N ALA A 331 16.17 -25.66 -8.96
CA ALA A 331 16.07 -26.91 -8.19
C ALA A 331 15.89 -26.71 -6.67
N THR A 332 16.00 -25.48 -6.15
CA THR A 332 15.72 -25.15 -4.73
C THR A 332 14.30 -24.65 -4.48
N LEU A 333 13.45 -24.54 -5.52
CA LEU A 333 12.05 -24.13 -5.38
C LEU A 333 11.21 -25.19 -4.62
N PRO A 334 10.27 -24.80 -3.74
CA PRO A 334 9.43 -25.74 -3.00
C PRO A 334 8.56 -26.67 -3.88
N ASP A 335 8.34 -27.91 -3.42
CA ASP A 335 7.57 -28.96 -4.13
C ASP A 335 6.18 -28.53 -4.64
N LEU A 336 5.52 -27.61 -3.93
CA LEU A 336 4.20 -27.08 -4.32
C LEU A 336 4.26 -26.26 -5.62
N LEU A 337 5.36 -25.52 -5.84
CA LEU A 337 5.65 -24.80 -7.09
C LEU A 337 6.15 -25.77 -8.18
N PHE A 338 6.95 -26.76 -7.80
CA PHE A 338 7.40 -27.83 -8.69
C PHE A 338 6.23 -28.60 -9.31
N SER A 339 5.17 -28.85 -8.53
CA SER A 339 3.93 -29.49 -8.97
C SER A 339 3.21 -28.70 -10.06
N LEU A 340 3.22 -27.37 -9.98
CA LEU A 340 2.63 -26.47 -10.99
C LEU A 340 3.48 -26.42 -12.28
N ILE A 341 4.81 -26.49 -12.14
CA ILE A 341 5.75 -26.52 -13.28
C ILE A 341 5.61 -27.83 -14.08
N TYR A 342 5.52 -28.98 -13.40
CA TYR A 342 5.47 -30.28 -14.06
C TYR A 342 4.12 -30.63 -14.71
N LEU A 343 3.01 -30.04 -14.26
CA LEU A 343 1.71 -30.22 -14.92
C LEU A 343 1.66 -29.63 -16.35
N GLY A 344 2.48 -28.62 -16.66
CA GLY A 344 2.65 -28.11 -18.02
C GLY A 344 3.54 -28.98 -18.91
N ALA A 345 4.53 -29.67 -18.32
CA ALA A 345 5.52 -30.47 -19.04
C ALA A 345 5.12 -31.94 -19.28
N TRP A 346 4.05 -32.43 -18.65
CA TRP A 346 3.72 -33.87 -18.61
C TRP A 346 3.31 -34.47 -19.96
N ASN A 347 3.00 -33.66 -20.98
CA ASN A 347 2.67 -34.15 -22.32
C ASN A 347 3.87 -34.68 -23.14
N LEU A 348 5.12 -34.59 -22.65
CA LEU A 348 6.31 -34.99 -23.43
C LEU A 348 7.14 -36.14 -22.85
N MET A 349 6.85 -36.65 -21.64
CA MET A 349 7.59 -37.79 -21.07
C MET A 349 6.69 -38.77 -20.31
N GLN A 350 6.23 -39.79 -21.03
CA GLN A 350 5.95 -41.10 -20.43
C GLN A 350 7.04 -42.09 -20.86
N GLU A 351 7.79 -42.65 -19.92
CA GLU A 351 7.98 -44.10 -19.83
C GLU A 351 8.60 -44.53 -18.47
N LYS A 352 7.96 -45.54 -17.86
CA LYS A 352 8.54 -46.60 -16.98
C LYS A 352 9.26 -46.19 -15.67
N SER A 353 8.55 -46.33 -14.55
CA SER A 353 8.60 -47.55 -13.70
C SER A 353 8.23 -47.25 -12.24
N THR A 354 7.47 -48.14 -11.60
CA THR A 354 6.76 -47.87 -10.34
C THR A 354 7.29 -48.64 -9.12
N THR A 355 6.78 -48.25 -7.94
CA THR A 355 6.50 -49.14 -6.79
C THR A 355 7.65 -49.92 -6.14
N VAL A 356 8.38 -49.24 -5.24
CA VAL A 356 8.84 -49.86 -3.96
C VAL A 356 8.70 -48.88 -2.77
N ALA A 357 8.97 -47.59 -2.95
CA ALA A 357 9.07 -46.62 -1.84
C ALA A 357 7.76 -46.26 -1.11
N ALA A 358 6.58 -46.53 -1.71
CA ALA A 358 5.30 -46.01 -1.21
C ALA A 358 4.86 -46.56 0.17
N TYR A 359 5.32 -47.75 0.57
CA TYR A 359 4.89 -48.39 1.82
C TYR A 359 5.66 -47.93 3.07
N ALA A 360 6.84 -47.32 2.94
CA ALA A 360 7.62 -46.85 4.08
C ALA A 360 7.13 -45.50 4.62
N ALA A 361 6.65 -44.60 3.74
CA ALA A 361 6.20 -43.26 4.12
C ALA A 361 4.86 -43.26 4.90
N GLY A 362 3.99 -44.24 4.66
CA GLY A 362 2.65 -44.29 5.27
C GLY A 362 2.64 -44.47 6.79
N ALA A 363 3.65 -45.15 7.35
CA ALA A 363 3.73 -45.39 8.80
C ALA A 363 4.18 -44.14 9.59
N SER A 364 4.98 -43.25 8.99
CA SER A 364 5.46 -42.03 9.65
C SER A 364 4.45 -40.88 9.63
N LEU A 365 3.60 -40.81 8.60
CA LEU A 365 2.57 -39.76 8.48
C LEU A 365 1.48 -39.84 9.56
N ALA A 366 1.07 -41.05 9.96
CA ALA A 366 0.05 -41.25 10.99
C ALA A 366 0.49 -40.76 12.38
N ALA A 367 1.77 -40.86 12.71
CA ALA A 367 2.32 -40.40 14.00
C ALA A 367 2.42 -38.87 14.08
N ILE A 368 2.71 -38.19 12.96
CA ILE A 368 2.82 -36.73 12.90
C ILE A 368 1.43 -36.08 12.92
N ALA A 369 0.44 -36.66 12.22
CA ALA A 369 -0.93 -36.15 12.23
C ALA A 369 -1.56 -36.18 13.64
N LEU A 370 -1.34 -37.25 14.41
CA LEU A 370 -1.87 -37.36 15.78
C LEU A 370 -1.25 -36.35 16.77
N PHE A 371 0.00 -35.92 16.55
CA PHE A 371 0.65 -34.89 17.38
C PHE A 371 0.24 -33.46 17.03
N TYR A 372 -0.26 -33.19 15.82
CA TYR A 372 -0.66 -31.85 15.39
C TYR A 372 -2.18 -31.58 15.44
N VAL A 373 -3.02 -32.63 15.46
CA VAL A 373 -4.49 -32.46 15.38
C VAL A 373 -5.20 -32.51 16.75
N PHE A 374 -4.60 -33.11 17.79
CA PHE A 374 -5.26 -33.28 19.11
C PHE A 374 -4.49 -32.77 20.33
N GLY A 375 -3.86 -31.59 20.20
CA GLY A 375 -3.77 -30.60 21.29
C GLY A 375 -2.45 -30.48 22.06
N PRO A 376 -2.33 -29.48 22.97
CA PRO A 376 -3.43 -28.64 23.47
C PRO A 376 -3.33 -27.15 23.10
N ASN A 377 -4.49 -26.58 22.79
CA ASN A 377 -4.77 -25.18 23.09
C ASN A 377 -5.21 -25.10 24.56
N TYR A 378 -4.28 -24.93 25.51
CA TYR A 378 -4.57 -24.50 26.90
C TYR A 378 -3.30 -24.01 27.64
N THR A 379 -3.45 -22.88 28.32
CA THR A 379 -2.52 -22.25 29.30
C THR A 379 -1.07 -21.99 28.86
N ILE A 380 -0.74 -20.72 28.59
CA ILE A 380 -0.11 -19.82 29.58
C ILE A 380 -0.45 -18.38 29.19
N ASP A 381 -1.33 -17.75 29.96
CA ASP A 381 -1.27 -16.30 30.18
C ASP A 381 -0.13 -16.02 31.17
N GLY A 382 0.62 -14.95 30.94
CA GLY A 382 1.57 -14.39 31.91
C GLY A 382 3.02 -14.81 31.71
N ASP A 383 3.82 -13.88 31.19
CA ASP A 383 4.72 -13.16 32.10
C ASP A 383 5.00 -11.72 31.62
N GLU A 384 4.69 -10.73 32.45
CA GLU A 384 5.15 -9.35 32.25
C GLU A 384 6.62 -9.24 32.68
N SER A 385 7.55 -9.53 31.77
CA SER A 385 8.98 -9.29 32.03
C SER A 385 9.39 -7.84 31.74
N LEU A 386 9.05 -6.97 32.68
CA LEU A 386 9.80 -5.78 33.12
C LEU A 386 10.93 -5.26 32.20
N ASP A 387 10.59 -4.46 31.19
CA ASP A 387 11.54 -3.47 30.62
C ASP A 387 11.10 -2.04 30.93
N SER A 388 11.62 -1.53 32.06
CA SER A 388 11.00 -0.49 32.87
C SER A 388 11.34 0.95 32.46
N THR A 389 11.40 1.26 31.15
CA THR A 389 11.68 2.63 30.67
C THR A 389 10.71 3.23 29.63
N ARG A 390 9.87 2.45 28.93
CA ARG A 390 8.89 3.01 27.96
C ARG A 390 7.67 3.66 28.63
N LYS A 391 7.82 4.87 29.16
CA LYS A 391 6.72 5.65 29.74
C LYS A 391 5.99 6.54 28.71
N LYS A 392 4.72 6.15 28.49
CA LYS A 392 3.53 6.96 28.10
C LYS A 392 3.15 7.06 26.62
N ASN A 393 2.10 6.30 26.30
CA ASN A 393 0.99 6.68 25.42
C ASN A 393 1.30 6.84 23.92
N ILE A 394 1.68 5.74 23.26
CA ILE A 394 1.34 5.55 21.83
C ILE A 394 -0.17 5.32 21.74
N VAL A 395 -0.82 5.86 20.71
CA VAL A 395 -2.28 5.82 20.54
C VAL A 395 -2.64 5.43 19.12
N GLY A 396 -3.17 4.21 18.94
CA GLY A 396 -3.64 3.72 17.65
C GLY A 396 -3.34 2.24 17.43
N LEU A 397 -2.94 1.91 16.20
CA LEU A 397 -2.42 0.60 15.86
C LEU A 397 -0.92 0.54 16.19
N SER A 398 -0.48 -0.56 16.79
CA SER A 398 0.93 -0.87 16.97
C SER A 398 1.53 -1.21 15.61
N ASN A 399 2.38 -0.32 15.10
CA ASN A 399 3.06 -0.50 13.84
C ASN A 399 4.48 -1.06 14.08
N PRO A 400 4.77 -2.33 13.75
CA PRO A 400 6.10 -2.90 13.89
C PRO A 400 7.03 -2.63 12.69
N ALA A 401 6.55 -1.93 11.65
CA ALA A 401 7.25 -1.70 10.39
C ALA A 401 6.88 -0.31 9.78
N ASN A 402 6.91 -0.16 8.46
CA ASN A 402 6.59 1.10 7.75
C ASN A 402 5.08 1.27 7.46
N ASP A 403 4.20 0.57 8.19
CA ASP A 403 2.78 0.39 7.87
C ASP A 403 1.87 1.59 8.27
N CYS A 404 2.41 2.81 8.34
CA CYS A 404 1.68 4.00 8.80
C CYS A 404 0.47 4.38 7.89
N PHE A 405 0.53 3.95 6.62
CA PHE A 405 -0.59 4.03 5.69
C PHE A 405 -1.76 3.14 6.11
N ILE A 406 -1.50 1.92 6.63
CA ILE A 406 -2.53 0.99 7.12
C ILE A 406 -3.28 1.61 8.29
N ASN A 407 -2.58 2.22 9.25
CA ASN A 407 -3.22 2.93 10.37
C ASN A 407 -4.11 4.07 9.84
N SER A 408 -3.60 4.86 8.90
CA SER A 408 -4.34 6.00 8.33
C SER A 408 -5.63 5.58 7.60
N VAL A 409 -5.57 4.51 6.80
CA VAL A 409 -6.73 3.92 6.10
C VAL A 409 -7.72 3.29 7.08
N LEU A 410 -7.29 2.43 8.00
CA LEU A 410 -8.19 1.79 8.98
C LEU A 410 -8.87 2.81 9.90
N GLN A 411 -8.18 3.90 10.27
CA GLN A 411 -8.79 5.01 11.01
C GLN A 411 -9.81 5.80 10.19
N ALA A 412 -9.60 5.96 8.87
CA ALA A 412 -10.58 6.57 7.99
C ALA A 412 -11.83 5.67 7.85
N LEU A 413 -11.63 4.38 7.58
CA LEU A 413 -12.69 3.37 7.50
C LEU A 413 -13.51 3.29 8.81
N ALA A 414 -12.87 3.38 9.98
CA ALA A 414 -13.55 3.42 11.28
C ALA A 414 -14.49 4.62 11.46
N GLY A 415 -14.36 5.68 10.65
CA GLY A 415 -15.22 6.85 10.65
C GLY A 415 -16.53 6.68 9.87
N LEU A 416 -16.60 5.72 8.94
CA LEU A 416 -17.68 5.53 7.98
C LEU A 416 -18.89 4.81 8.60
N GLY A 417 -20.05 5.45 8.54
CA GLY A 417 -21.30 4.94 9.11
C GLY A 417 -21.93 3.86 8.27
N ASP A 418 -21.99 4.04 6.95
CA ASP A 418 -22.61 3.05 6.06
C ASP A 418 -21.78 1.76 5.94
N LEU A 419 -20.45 1.86 6.01
CA LEU A 419 -19.57 0.69 6.14
C LEU A 419 -19.81 -0.05 7.46
N ARG A 420 -19.92 0.66 8.59
CA ARG A 420 -20.19 0.04 9.89
C ARG A 420 -21.57 -0.63 9.92
N LEU A 421 -22.58 -0.02 9.31
CA LEU A 421 -23.92 -0.61 9.19
C LEU A 421 -23.91 -1.88 8.34
N TYR A 422 -23.21 -1.87 7.19
CA TYR A 422 -22.99 -3.05 6.37
C TYR A 422 -22.33 -4.19 7.17
N LEU A 423 -21.19 -3.94 7.81
CA LEU A 423 -20.46 -4.95 8.58
C LEU A 423 -21.28 -5.55 9.74
N ILE A 424 -22.13 -4.76 10.40
CA ILE A 424 -23.05 -5.26 11.44
C ILE A 424 -24.11 -6.17 10.83
N ARG A 425 -24.76 -5.73 9.74
CA ARG A 425 -25.85 -6.46 9.08
C ARG A 425 -25.37 -7.77 8.46
N GLU A 426 -24.23 -7.74 7.79
CA GLU A 426 -23.66 -8.88 7.08
C GLU A 426 -23.27 -10.01 8.04
N LEU A 427 -22.60 -9.69 9.16
CA LEU A 427 -22.28 -10.71 10.16
C LEU A 427 -23.52 -11.20 10.91
N HIS A 428 -24.52 -10.35 11.14
CA HIS A 428 -25.75 -10.76 11.81
C HIS A 428 -26.61 -11.66 10.91
N ARG A 429 -26.67 -11.39 9.59
CA ARG A 429 -27.24 -12.30 8.58
C ARG A 429 -26.59 -13.70 8.70
N ARG A 430 -25.26 -13.75 8.60
CA ARG A 430 -24.46 -14.99 8.75
C ARG A 430 -24.63 -15.71 10.08
N GLU A 431 -24.89 -14.97 11.17
CA GLU A 431 -25.17 -15.52 12.50
C GLU A 431 -26.57 -16.15 12.59
N LEU A 432 -27.59 -15.54 11.99
CA LEU A 432 -28.97 -16.03 11.97
C LEU A 432 -29.13 -17.28 11.08
N ASP A 433 -28.51 -17.26 9.91
CA ASP A 433 -28.50 -18.34 8.92
C ASP A 433 -27.74 -19.59 9.41
N GLY A 434 -26.68 -19.38 10.20
CA GLY A 434 -25.84 -20.43 10.76
C GLY A 434 -24.76 -20.97 9.79
N PRO A 435 -23.75 -21.69 10.33
CA PRO A 435 -22.54 -22.05 9.59
C PRO A 435 -22.76 -23.09 8.47
N GLU A 436 -23.77 -23.96 8.61
CA GLU A 436 -24.05 -25.03 7.63
C GLU A 436 -24.40 -24.49 6.23
N ILE A 437 -25.09 -23.35 6.22
CA ILE A 437 -25.50 -22.66 4.99
C ILE A 437 -24.27 -22.15 4.21
N TYR A 438 -23.31 -21.52 4.90
CA TYR A 438 -22.08 -20.98 4.29
C TYR A 438 -20.96 -22.02 4.06
N ASN A 439 -21.17 -23.27 4.50
CA ASN A 439 -20.30 -24.40 4.16
C ASN A 439 -20.74 -25.12 2.87
N THR A 440 -21.93 -24.80 2.35
CA THR A 440 -22.52 -25.46 1.17
C THR A 440 -22.16 -24.71 -0.11
N LEU A 441 -21.66 -25.44 -1.11
CA LEU A 441 -21.31 -24.89 -2.41
C LEU A 441 -22.57 -24.59 -3.24
N PRO A 442 -22.62 -23.47 -4.00
CA PRO A 442 -23.68 -23.20 -4.98
C PRO A 442 -23.76 -24.28 -6.05
N SER A 443 -24.87 -24.34 -6.80
CA SER A 443 -25.00 -25.28 -7.91
C SER A 443 -24.02 -24.95 -9.05
N LEU A 444 -23.65 -25.95 -9.85
CA LEU A 444 -22.70 -25.77 -10.96
C LEU A 444 -23.17 -24.75 -12.02
N ASP A 445 -24.48 -24.49 -12.10
CA ASP A 445 -25.08 -23.53 -13.02
C ASP A 445 -25.07 -22.09 -12.48
N GLU A 446 -24.91 -21.91 -11.16
CA GLU A 446 -24.80 -20.61 -10.47
C GLU A 446 -23.33 -20.15 -10.31
N MET A 447 -22.37 -21.06 -10.50
CA MET A 447 -20.94 -20.78 -10.38
C MET A 447 -20.36 -20.08 -11.62
N PRO A 448 -19.50 -19.05 -11.46
CA PRO A 448 -18.73 -18.50 -12.59
C PRO A 448 -17.85 -19.58 -13.23
N ARG A 449 -17.77 -19.61 -14.57
CA ARG A 449 -17.15 -20.70 -15.35
C ARG A 449 -15.69 -21.03 -14.99
N ASP A 450 -14.96 -20.07 -14.42
CA ASP A 450 -13.54 -20.20 -14.04
C ASP A 450 -13.32 -20.25 -12.51
N ALA A 451 -14.38 -20.25 -11.70
CA ALA A 451 -14.29 -20.17 -10.24
C ALA A 451 -14.06 -21.55 -9.58
N LYS A 452 -13.01 -21.67 -8.77
CA LYS A 452 -12.73 -22.88 -7.98
C LYS A 452 -13.71 -23.01 -6.80
N PRO A 453 -14.37 -24.17 -6.60
CA PRO A 453 -15.34 -24.35 -5.51
C PRO A 453 -14.79 -24.00 -4.12
N ASP A 454 -13.57 -24.46 -3.78
CA ASP A 454 -12.98 -24.17 -2.47
C ASP A 454 -12.79 -22.66 -2.21
N ARG A 455 -12.48 -21.86 -3.24
CA ARG A 455 -12.37 -20.40 -3.13
C ARG A 455 -13.72 -19.74 -2.88
N ILE A 456 -14.82 -20.27 -3.46
CA ILE A 456 -16.18 -19.77 -3.18
C ILE A 456 -16.54 -20.06 -1.72
N ARG A 457 -16.27 -21.28 -1.23
CA ARG A 457 -16.52 -21.66 0.17
C ARG A 457 -15.72 -20.78 1.16
N GLU A 458 -14.46 -20.47 0.86
CA GLU A 458 -13.66 -19.52 1.66
C GLU A 458 -14.26 -18.11 1.70
N LEU A 459 -14.80 -17.62 0.56
CA LEU A 459 -15.45 -16.31 0.49
C LEU A 459 -16.80 -16.30 1.23
N GLN A 460 -17.56 -17.39 1.14
CA GLN A 460 -18.80 -17.60 1.90
C GLN A 460 -18.58 -17.53 3.43
N GLN A 461 -17.37 -17.73 3.95
CA GLN A 461 -17.13 -17.64 5.40
C GLN A 461 -17.03 -16.19 5.94
N GLY A 462 -16.78 -15.19 5.08
CA GLY A 462 -16.81 -13.77 5.47
C GLY A 462 -15.68 -13.39 6.44
N THR A 463 -14.52 -14.03 6.31
CA THR A 463 -13.40 -13.94 7.25
C THR A 463 -12.84 -12.52 7.32
N ILE A 464 -12.71 -11.83 6.19
CA ILE A 464 -12.23 -10.44 6.13
C ILE A 464 -13.29 -9.47 6.64
N THR A 465 -14.56 -9.69 6.30
CA THR A 465 -15.72 -8.96 6.86
C THR A 465 -15.73 -9.02 8.39
N ARG A 466 -15.50 -10.21 8.97
CA ARG A 466 -15.42 -10.43 10.41
C ARG A 466 -14.23 -9.74 11.05
N ALA A 467 -13.04 -9.94 10.51
CA ALA A 467 -11.79 -9.37 11.01
C ALA A 467 -11.80 -7.82 10.93
N LEU A 468 -12.32 -7.25 9.84
CA LEU A 468 -12.47 -5.81 9.70
C LEU A 468 -13.45 -5.25 10.73
N LYS A 469 -14.61 -5.87 10.93
CA LYS A 469 -15.58 -5.41 11.95
C LYS A 469 -14.97 -5.39 13.35
N GLU A 470 -14.28 -6.45 13.75
CA GLU A 470 -13.59 -6.52 15.05
C GLU A 470 -12.54 -5.42 15.19
N MET A 471 -11.77 -5.15 14.13
CA MET A 471 -10.80 -4.07 14.08
C MET A 471 -11.45 -2.69 14.22
N LEU A 472 -12.50 -2.39 13.43
CA LEU A 472 -13.17 -1.09 13.44
C LEU A 472 -13.96 -0.83 14.74
N ASP A 473 -14.53 -1.86 15.36
CA ASP A 473 -15.17 -1.71 16.68
C ASP A 473 -14.11 -1.46 17.78
N ARG A 474 -12.96 -2.16 17.77
CA ARG A 474 -11.83 -1.86 18.67
C ARG A 474 -11.26 -0.45 18.49
N LEU A 475 -11.23 0.08 17.27
CA LEU A 475 -10.83 1.47 16.96
C LEU A 475 -11.88 2.53 17.35
N ASN A 476 -13.11 2.13 17.66
CA ASN A 476 -14.22 3.02 18.03
C ASN A 476 -14.59 3.00 19.52
N GLU A 477 -14.31 1.92 20.25
CA GLU A 477 -14.52 1.87 21.70
C GLU A 477 -13.63 2.93 22.44
N ARG A 478 -14.18 3.52 23.51
CA ARG A 478 -13.57 4.64 24.26
C ARG A 478 -12.90 4.17 25.56
N PRO A 479 -11.83 4.85 26.04
CA PRO A 479 -11.21 6.06 25.49
C PRO A 479 -10.27 5.76 24.31
N ILE A 480 -10.43 6.52 23.22
CA ILE A 480 -9.62 6.37 21.99
C ILE A 480 -8.11 6.56 22.30
N TYR A 481 -7.76 7.44 23.24
CA TYR A 481 -6.39 7.86 23.57
C TYR A 481 -5.56 6.90 24.46
N LYS A 482 -5.96 5.63 24.60
CA LYS A 482 -5.27 4.65 25.46
C LYS A 482 -5.09 3.26 24.84
N LYS A 483 -5.05 3.17 23.51
CA LYS A 483 -5.12 1.89 22.80
C LYS A 483 -3.89 1.62 21.94
N THR A 484 -3.49 0.35 21.96
CA THR A 484 -2.45 -0.24 21.14
C THR A 484 -3.01 -1.55 20.61
N ILE A 485 -3.42 -1.59 19.34
CA ILE A 485 -4.03 -2.77 18.70
C ILE A 485 -3.07 -3.30 17.62
N SER A 486 -2.93 -4.61 17.46
CA SER A 486 -2.07 -5.19 16.40
C SER A 486 -2.88 -5.46 15.14
N ALA A 487 -2.42 -4.99 13.98
CA ALA A 487 -3.02 -5.29 12.69
C ALA A 487 -2.66 -6.70 12.15
N ARG A 488 -1.74 -7.43 12.80
CA ARG A 488 -1.23 -8.74 12.31
C ARG A 488 -2.30 -9.76 11.90
N PRO A 489 -3.46 -9.92 12.57
CA PRO A 489 -4.49 -10.88 12.14
C PRO A 489 -5.15 -10.57 10.80
N PHE A 490 -4.94 -9.36 10.26
CA PHE A 490 -5.54 -8.86 9.02
C PHE A 490 -4.54 -8.82 7.85
N ILE A 491 -3.26 -9.15 8.07
CA ILE A 491 -2.16 -8.88 7.13
C ILE A 491 -1.55 -10.18 6.59
N HIS A 492 -1.61 -10.35 5.27
CA HIS A 492 -0.59 -11.07 4.50
C HIS A 492 0.34 -10.04 3.82
N ARG A 493 1.65 -10.34 3.73
CA ARG A 493 2.73 -9.33 3.71
C ARG A 493 2.94 -8.55 2.40
N ASN A 494 3.58 -7.38 2.57
CA ASN A 494 4.21 -6.47 1.59
C ASN A 494 3.26 -5.65 0.69
N GLN A 495 2.47 -4.77 1.30
CA GLN A 495 1.81 -3.66 0.60
C GLN A 495 2.66 -2.38 0.73
N GLN A 496 2.69 -1.54 -0.32
CA GLN A 496 3.53 -0.33 -0.34
C GLN A 496 2.75 0.99 -0.39
N ASP A 497 1.43 0.96 -0.69
CA ASP A 497 0.61 2.16 -0.79
C ASP A 497 -0.76 2.04 -0.08
N ALA A 498 -1.28 3.19 0.38
CA ALA A 498 -2.62 3.33 0.97
C ALA A 498 -3.75 3.00 -0.03
N GLN A 499 -3.57 3.34 -1.31
CA GLN A 499 -4.54 3.03 -2.37
C GLN A 499 -4.65 1.51 -2.56
N GLU A 500 -3.52 0.83 -2.71
CA GLU A 500 -3.43 -0.62 -2.95
C GLU A 500 -4.10 -1.41 -1.82
N PHE A 501 -3.76 -1.08 -0.57
CA PHE A 501 -4.38 -1.70 0.60
C PHE A 501 -5.90 -1.47 0.66
N LEU A 502 -6.36 -0.24 0.41
CA LEU A 502 -7.80 0.08 0.40
C LEU A 502 -8.53 -0.68 -0.72
N GLN A 503 -7.92 -0.77 -1.90
CA GLN A 503 -8.46 -1.49 -3.06
C GLN A 503 -8.62 -2.99 -2.74
N ILE A 504 -7.56 -3.64 -2.25
CA ILE A 504 -7.60 -5.07 -1.85
C ILE A 504 -8.69 -5.32 -0.79
N VAL A 505 -8.83 -4.44 0.20
CA VAL A 505 -9.89 -4.56 1.22
C VAL A 505 -11.28 -4.39 0.62
N ALA A 506 -11.50 -3.39 -0.24
CA ALA A 506 -12.81 -3.14 -0.85
C ALA A 506 -13.22 -4.24 -1.84
N GLU A 507 -12.31 -4.70 -2.68
CA GLU A 507 -12.52 -5.81 -3.62
C GLU A 507 -12.78 -7.12 -2.86
N ARG A 508 -11.99 -7.45 -1.84
CA ARG A 508 -12.17 -8.70 -1.08
C ARG A 508 -13.47 -8.73 -0.26
N LEU A 509 -13.91 -7.59 0.28
CA LEU A 509 -15.21 -7.50 0.94
C LEU A 509 -16.38 -7.64 -0.06
N CYS A 510 -16.20 -7.16 -1.29
CA CYS A 510 -17.17 -7.31 -2.37
C CYS A 510 -17.27 -8.77 -2.86
N ASP A 511 -16.13 -9.46 -3.01
CA ASP A 511 -16.07 -10.91 -3.25
C ASP A 511 -16.84 -11.68 -2.14
N GLU A 512 -16.60 -11.34 -0.86
CA GLU A 512 -17.27 -12.00 0.28
C GLU A 512 -18.77 -11.70 0.33
N TYR A 513 -19.20 -10.49 -0.03
CA TYR A 513 -20.61 -10.09 -0.13
C TYR A 513 -21.33 -10.89 -1.21
N HIS A 514 -20.80 -10.91 -2.44
CA HIS A 514 -21.39 -11.64 -3.55
C HIS A 514 -21.39 -13.15 -3.30
N ALA A 515 -20.33 -13.71 -2.71
CA ALA A 515 -20.31 -15.12 -2.33
C ALA A 515 -21.35 -15.47 -1.26
N GLY A 516 -21.59 -14.58 -0.30
CA GLY A 516 -22.70 -14.72 0.66
C GLY A 516 -24.07 -14.64 0.00
N GLY A 517 -24.22 -13.83 -1.04
CA GLY A 517 -25.46 -13.70 -1.83
C GLY A 517 -25.73 -14.83 -2.84
N MET A 518 -24.72 -15.63 -3.22
CA MET A 518 -24.89 -16.83 -4.08
C MET A 518 -25.53 -18.02 -3.36
N ILE A 519 -25.98 -17.83 -2.12
CA ILE A 519 -26.68 -18.82 -1.34
C ILE A 519 -28.17 -18.70 -1.66
N GLY A 520 -28.67 -19.66 -2.45
CA GLY A 520 -30.10 -19.75 -2.76
C GLY A 520 -30.96 -19.85 -1.49
N PRO A 521 -32.25 -19.46 -1.55
CA PRO A 521 -33.13 -19.50 -0.40
C PRO A 521 -33.13 -20.90 0.21
N SER A 522 -32.87 -20.98 1.53
CA SER A 522 -32.86 -22.24 2.27
C SER A 522 -34.09 -23.07 1.94
N PRO A 523 -33.98 -24.40 1.79
CA PRO A 523 -35.15 -25.28 1.83
C PRO A 523 -35.83 -25.06 3.19
N GLY A 524 -36.94 -24.33 3.18
CA GLY A 524 -37.71 -24.09 4.39
C GLY A 524 -38.19 -25.43 4.92
N LEU A 525 -37.86 -25.73 6.18
CA LEU A 525 -38.32 -26.86 7.00
C LEU A 525 -39.38 -27.76 6.32
N GLU A 526 -38.94 -28.72 5.51
CA GLU A 526 -39.84 -29.76 5.00
C GLU A 526 -40.25 -30.65 6.18
N ILE A 527 -41.42 -30.37 6.75
CA ILE A 527 -42.14 -31.34 7.57
C ILE A 527 -42.60 -32.45 6.64
N VAL A 528 -41.84 -33.54 6.62
CA VAL A 528 -42.14 -34.73 5.83
C VAL A 528 -43.44 -35.38 6.32
N GLU A 529 -44.52 -35.24 5.55
CA GLU A 529 -45.63 -36.21 5.61
C GLU A 529 -45.36 -37.39 4.66
N PRO A 530 -45.53 -38.65 5.10
CA PRO A 530 -45.13 -39.82 4.32
C PRO A 530 -46.19 -40.26 3.30
N GLY A 531 -45.92 -40.03 2.02
CA GLY A 531 -46.46 -40.84 0.92
C GLY A 531 -47.27 -40.09 -0.15
N GLY A 532 -46.61 -39.74 -1.26
CA GLY A 532 -47.26 -39.23 -2.47
C GLY A 532 -46.34 -39.35 -3.68
N VAL A 533 -46.86 -39.87 -4.80
CA VAL A 533 -46.10 -40.07 -6.06
C VAL A 533 -45.96 -38.73 -6.82
N PRO A 534 -44.79 -38.37 -7.36
CA PRO A 534 -44.62 -37.10 -8.05
C PRO A 534 -45.28 -37.07 -9.44
N SER A 535 -45.90 -35.94 -9.79
CA SER A 535 -46.27 -35.61 -11.18
C SER A 535 -46.00 -34.11 -11.44
N PRO A 536 -45.65 -33.69 -12.68
CA PRO A 536 -45.05 -32.38 -12.90
C PRO A 536 -46.04 -31.31 -13.39
N LYS A 537 -46.23 -30.20 -12.65
CA LYS A 537 -46.87 -28.98 -13.18
C LYS A 537 -46.30 -27.67 -12.60
N SER A 538 -46.07 -26.74 -13.52
CA SER A 538 -45.97 -25.26 -13.46
C SER A 538 -45.99 -24.51 -12.11
N PRO A 539 -45.17 -23.44 -11.97
CA PRO A 539 -45.19 -22.58 -10.78
C PRO A 539 -46.50 -21.78 -10.70
N ALA A 540 -47.20 -21.92 -9.59
CA ALA A 540 -48.30 -21.06 -9.17
C ALA A 540 -47.97 -20.49 -7.79
N GLU A 541 -48.31 -19.22 -7.59
CA GLU A 541 -47.96 -18.42 -6.41
C GLU A 541 -48.47 -19.06 -5.11
N VAL A 542 -47.61 -19.21 -4.11
CA VAL A 542 -47.98 -19.70 -2.78
C VAL A 542 -48.19 -18.50 -1.85
N GLU A 543 -49.46 -18.17 -1.56
CA GLU A 543 -49.80 -17.20 -0.52
C GLU A 543 -49.43 -17.74 0.86
N VAL A 544 -48.52 -17.05 1.56
CA VAL A 544 -48.27 -17.25 2.99
C VAL A 544 -48.92 -16.10 3.77
N ARG A 545 -49.80 -16.44 4.72
CA ARG A 545 -50.46 -15.49 5.62
C ARG A 545 -49.83 -15.54 7.00
N ILE A 546 -49.68 -14.39 7.64
CA ILE A 546 -49.17 -14.26 9.00
C ILE A 546 -50.39 -14.25 9.94
N ASP A 547 -50.38 -15.11 10.95
CA ASP A 547 -51.44 -15.16 11.96
C ASP A 547 -51.25 -14.03 12.98
N ASP A 548 -52.22 -13.10 13.03
CA ASP A 548 -52.29 -12.00 13.98
C ASP A 548 -53.41 -12.17 15.02
N GLY A 549 -54.03 -13.36 15.08
CA GLY A 549 -55.14 -13.67 15.98
C GLY A 549 -56.51 -13.16 15.51
N SER A 550 -56.64 -12.74 14.25
CA SER A 550 -57.93 -12.43 13.62
C SER A 550 -58.41 -13.57 12.70
N GLU A 551 -59.74 -13.76 12.56
CA GLU A 551 -60.31 -14.82 11.70
C GLU A 551 -59.99 -14.65 10.20
N THR A 552 -59.39 -13.53 9.79
CA THR A 552 -58.94 -13.26 8.41
C THR A 552 -57.62 -12.48 8.40
N GLY A 553 -56.52 -13.15 8.75
CA GLY A 553 -55.17 -12.56 8.76
C GLY A 553 -54.70 -11.99 7.40
N LEU A 554 -53.80 -11.01 7.46
CA LEU A 554 -53.34 -10.22 6.31
C LEU A 554 -52.38 -10.99 5.37
N PRO A 555 -52.54 -10.90 4.03
CA PRO A 555 -51.61 -11.49 3.07
C PRO A 555 -50.30 -10.68 3.00
N ALA A 556 -49.16 -11.37 3.14
CA ALA A 556 -47.85 -10.73 3.14
C ALA A 556 -47.18 -10.81 1.76
N ILE A 557 -47.23 -9.71 1.01
CA ILE A 557 -46.45 -9.53 -0.24
C ILE A 557 -44.98 -9.33 0.14
N ILE A 558 -44.24 -10.43 0.31
CA ILE A 558 -42.87 -10.44 0.85
C ILE A 558 -41.80 -10.28 -0.24
N ASP A 559 -42.05 -10.81 -1.45
CA ASP A 559 -41.01 -11.00 -2.47
C ASP A 559 -40.43 -9.69 -3.03
N ASN A 560 -41.29 -8.68 -3.29
CA ASN A 560 -40.82 -7.35 -3.69
C ASN A 560 -40.09 -6.62 -2.55
N LYS A 561 -40.53 -6.77 -1.30
CA LYS A 561 -39.91 -6.08 -0.17
C LYS A 561 -38.51 -6.59 0.15
N LEU A 562 -38.23 -7.89 0.01
CA LEU A 562 -36.87 -8.41 0.21
C LEU A 562 -35.88 -7.86 -0.83
N ARG A 563 -36.31 -7.77 -2.10
CA ARG A 563 -35.50 -7.16 -3.17
C ARG A 563 -35.32 -5.64 -2.98
N GLU A 564 -36.37 -4.92 -2.56
CA GLU A 564 -36.27 -3.50 -2.20
C GLU A 564 -35.33 -3.27 -1.02
N ILE A 565 -35.36 -4.14 -0.01
CA ILE A 565 -34.45 -4.09 1.14
C ILE A 565 -33.01 -4.32 0.68
N ASP A 566 -32.70 -5.36 -0.09
CA ASP A 566 -31.32 -5.60 -0.55
C ASP A 566 -30.80 -4.48 -1.47
N HIS A 567 -31.65 -3.90 -2.34
CA HIS A 567 -31.28 -2.69 -3.10
C HIS A 567 -30.99 -1.47 -2.22
N GLU A 568 -31.75 -1.26 -1.12
CA GLU A 568 -31.46 -0.21 -0.14
C GLU A 568 -30.21 -0.56 0.72
N HIS A 569 -29.86 -1.84 0.86
CA HIS A 569 -28.90 -2.35 1.85
C HIS A 569 -27.57 -2.89 1.29
N GLY A 570 -27.40 -2.99 -0.02
CA GLY A 570 -26.21 -3.55 -0.70
C GLY A 570 -24.86 -2.87 -0.43
N PHE A 571 -23.78 -3.48 -0.93
CA PHE A 571 -22.39 -3.23 -0.55
C PHE A 571 -21.99 -1.74 -0.69
N PRO A 572 -21.42 -1.11 0.37
CA PRO A 572 -21.28 0.34 0.42
C PRO A 572 -20.31 0.95 -0.60
N PHE A 573 -19.32 0.21 -1.10
CA PHE A 573 -18.34 0.71 -2.08
C PHE A 573 -18.68 0.37 -3.54
N GLU A 574 -19.74 -0.40 -3.80
CA GLU A 574 -20.13 -0.81 -5.16
C GLU A 574 -21.10 0.18 -5.79
N GLY A 575 -20.84 0.51 -7.05
CA GLY A 575 -21.74 1.29 -7.89
C GLY A 575 -21.88 0.65 -9.27
N GLN A 576 -22.86 1.11 -10.04
CA GLN A 576 -23.05 0.67 -11.42
C GLN A 576 -22.41 1.66 -12.39
N LEU A 577 -21.62 1.13 -13.32
CA LEU A 577 -20.97 1.86 -14.40
C LEU A 577 -21.62 1.45 -15.72
N GLU A 578 -22.00 2.41 -16.54
CA GLU A 578 -22.36 2.20 -17.92
C GLU A 578 -21.20 2.64 -18.81
N SER A 579 -20.71 1.72 -19.63
CA SER A 579 -19.63 1.95 -20.59
C SER A 579 -20.19 1.94 -22.02
N GLN A 580 -19.90 3.00 -22.78
CA GLN A 580 -20.18 3.09 -24.20
C GLN A 580 -18.86 3.08 -24.95
N ILE A 581 -18.70 2.14 -25.89
CA ILE A 581 -17.48 1.96 -26.68
C ILE A 581 -17.75 2.40 -28.12
N GLU A 582 -16.89 3.25 -28.67
CA GLU A 582 -16.87 3.61 -30.09
C GLU A 582 -15.56 3.19 -30.73
N CYS A 583 -15.62 2.49 -31.87
CA CYS A 583 -14.44 2.17 -32.67
C CYS A 583 -13.99 3.41 -33.48
N LEU A 584 -12.79 3.93 -33.20
CA LEU A 584 -12.24 5.14 -33.85
C LEU A 584 -11.90 4.97 -35.34
N PHE A 585 -12.07 3.77 -35.90
CA PHE A 585 -11.81 3.49 -37.32
C PHE A 585 -13.09 3.40 -38.16
N CYS A 586 -14.14 2.73 -37.64
CA CYS A 586 -15.40 2.53 -38.36
C CYS A 586 -16.58 3.30 -37.75
N HIS A 587 -16.33 4.07 -36.69
CA HIS A 587 -17.30 4.81 -35.87
C HIS A 587 -18.52 4.00 -35.44
N TYR A 588 -18.34 2.68 -35.30
CA TYR A 588 -19.37 1.81 -34.73
C TYR A 588 -19.41 2.00 -33.23
N GLN A 589 -20.57 2.45 -32.75
CA GLN A 589 -20.89 2.55 -31.33
C GLN A 589 -21.54 1.25 -30.90
N TYR A 590 -20.96 0.63 -29.88
CA TYR A 590 -21.46 -0.59 -29.27
C TYR A 590 -22.68 -0.31 -28.42
N LYS A 591 -23.55 -1.32 -28.27
CA LYS A 591 -24.58 -1.31 -27.23
C LYS A 591 -23.92 -1.05 -25.85
N PRO A 592 -24.44 -0.09 -25.05
CA PRO A 592 -23.81 0.25 -23.78
C PRO A 592 -23.88 -0.92 -22.82
N ASN A 593 -22.76 -1.27 -22.20
CA ASN A 593 -22.68 -2.35 -21.22
C ASN A 593 -22.71 -1.78 -19.80
N GLN A 594 -23.56 -2.35 -18.93
CA GLN A 594 -23.63 -2.01 -17.51
C GLN A 594 -22.88 -3.05 -16.69
N THR A 595 -21.95 -2.59 -15.86
CA THR A 595 -21.14 -3.41 -14.98
C THR A 595 -21.15 -2.82 -13.58
N SER A 596 -21.53 -3.60 -12.57
CA SER A 596 -21.24 -3.24 -11.18
C SER A 596 -19.73 -3.33 -10.95
N SER A 597 -19.17 -2.38 -10.20
CA SER A 597 -17.76 -2.40 -9.83
C SER A 597 -17.48 -1.61 -8.56
N THR A 598 -16.43 -2.02 -7.85
CA THR A 598 -15.82 -1.29 -6.73
C THR A 598 -14.63 -0.42 -7.16
N THR A 599 -14.08 -0.64 -8.37
CA THR A 599 -12.94 0.12 -8.91
C THR A 599 -13.13 0.50 -10.37
N LEU A 600 -12.43 1.55 -10.82
CA LEU A 600 -12.48 2.05 -12.21
C LEU A 600 -11.38 1.46 -13.11
N SER A 601 -10.48 0.65 -12.56
CA SER A 601 -9.19 0.28 -13.20
C SER A 601 -9.29 -0.94 -14.13
N ALA A 602 -10.27 -1.82 -13.94
CA ALA A 602 -10.36 -3.13 -14.58
C ALA A 602 -10.87 -3.11 -16.04
N CYS A 603 -10.36 -2.19 -16.87
CA CYS A 603 -11.02 -1.84 -18.14
C CYS A 603 -10.10 -1.65 -19.37
N PHE A 604 -8.78 -1.76 -19.24
CA PHE A 604 -7.82 -1.41 -20.30
C PHE A 604 -7.25 -2.65 -21.02
N ASP A 605 -8.01 -3.16 -21.99
CA ASP A 605 -7.62 -4.28 -22.85
C ASP A 605 -7.69 -3.96 -24.35
N ASP A 606 -6.91 -4.70 -25.15
CA ASP A 606 -6.82 -4.64 -26.61
C ASP A 606 -8.19 -4.91 -27.29
N PHE A 607 -8.82 -3.87 -27.85
CA PHE A 607 -10.15 -3.99 -28.43
C PHE A 607 -10.15 -4.48 -29.89
N LYS A 608 -10.88 -5.58 -30.17
CA LYS A 608 -11.14 -6.10 -31.52
C LYS A 608 -12.57 -5.75 -31.95
N CYS A 609 -12.72 -4.76 -32.83
CA CYS A 609 -14.05 -4.34 -33.27
C CYS A 609 -14.71 -5.37 -34.21
N ASP A 610 -15.88 -5.88 -33.83
CA ASP A 610 -16.69 -6.87 -34.55
C ASP A 610 -17.10 -6.41 -35.93
N LYS A 611 -17.57 -5.16 -36.09
CA LYS A 611 -17.85 -4.62 -37.43
C LYS A 611 -16.61 -4.65 -38.33
N CYS A 612 -15.43 -4.33 -37.80
CA CYS A 612 -14.16 -4.44 -38.55
C CYS A 612 -13.75 -5.90 -38.81
N ARG A 613 -14.01 -6.81 -37.85
CA ARG A 613 -13.77 -8.26 -37.97
C ARG A 613 -14.65 -8.89 -39.05
N LEU A 614 -15.93 -8.51 -39.11
CA LEU A 614 -16.88 -8.95 -40.14
C LEU A 614 -16.56 -8.35 -41.51
N GLN A 615 -16.16 -7.08 -41.59
CA GLN A 615 -15.65 -6.48 -42.83
C GLN A 615 -14.43 -7.24 -43.36
N HIS A 616 -13.46 -7.54 -42.49
CA HIS A 616 -12.28 -8.31 -42.87
C HIS A 616 -12.61 -9.76 -43.28
N ALA A 617 -13.52 -10.42 -42.57
CA ALA A 617 -14.02 -11.75 -42.95
C ALA A 617 -14.72 -11.72 -44.32
N LEU A 618 -15.52 -10.69 -44.60
CA LEU A 618 -16.17 -10.49 -45.89
C LEU A 618 -15.16 -10.33 -47.03
N GLU A 619 -14.12 -9.51 -46.85
CA GLU A 619 -13.02 -9.34 -47.82
C GLU A 619 -12.34 -10.68 -48.14
N LEU A 620 -11.97 -11.44 -47.11
CA LEU A 620 -11.33 -12.76 -47.28
C LEU A 620 -12.24 -13.77 -47.98
N LYS A 621 -13.54 -13.79 -47.67
CA LYS A 621 -14.50 -14.71 -48.30
C LYS A 621 -14.79 -14.33 -49.76
N ILE A 622 -14.88 -13.04 -50.08
CA ILE A 622 -15.00 -12.54 -51.47
C ILE A 622 -13.76 -12.93 -52.28
N GLU A 623 -12.56 -12.78 -51.72
CA GLU A 623 -11.32 -13.17 -52.40
C GLU A 623 -11.18 -14.70 -52.53
N GLY A 624 -11.64 -15.47 -51.54
CA GLY A 624 -11.80 -16.92 -51.64
C GLY A 624 -12.73 -17.31 -52.79
N LEU A 625 -13.91 -16.67 -52.89
CA LEU A 625 -14.90 -16.93 -53.93
C LEU A 625 -14.37 -16.66 -55.36
N ARG A 626 -13.40 -15.74 -55.52
CA ARG A 626 -12.72 -15.50 -56.81
C ARG A 626 -11.74 -16.62 -57.18
N ARG A 627 -11.16 -17.30 -56.20
CA ARG A 627 -10.13 -18.35 -56.39
C ARG A 627 -10.74 -19.75 -56.55
N THR A 628 -11.86 -20.01 -55.88
CA THR A 628 -12.55 -21.31 -55.86
C THR A 628 -13.16 -21.67 -57.22
N ARG A 629 -12.86 -22.88 -57.71
CA ARG A 629 -13.33 -23.44 -59.01
C ARG A 629 -14.39 -24.54 -58.89
N THR A 630 -14.58 -25.07 -57.69
CA THR A 630 -15.56 -26.09 -57.29
C THR A 630 -16.96 -25.49 -57.11
N LYS A 631 -18.02 -26.17 -57.56
CA LYS A 631 -19.39 -25.62 -57.55
C LYS A 631 -19.99 -25.54 -56.14
N ASP A 632 -19.71 -26.51 -55.29
CA ASP A 632 -20.33 -26.61 -53.97
C ASP A 632 -19.69 -25.64 -52.98
N ASP A 633 -18.35 -25.56 -52.94
CA ASP A 633 -17.61 -24.56 -52.18
C ASP A 633 -17.96 -23.12 -52.57
N ARG A 634 -18.24 -22.86 -53.86
CA ARG A 634 -18.73 -21.55 -54.32
C ARG A 634 -20.09 -21.22 -53.71
N LYS A 635 -21.05 -22.15 -53.74
CA LYS A 635 -22.38 -21.95 -53.12
C LYS A 635 -22.28 -21.72 -51.61
N GLN A 636 -21.39 -22.44 -50.92
CA GLN A 636 -21.16 -22.23 -49.50
C GLN A 636 -20.58 -20.84 -49.22
N LEU A 637 -19.56 -20.42 -49.97
CA LEU A 637 -18.97 -19.09 -49.84
C LEU A 637 -19.97 -17.98 -50.17
N GLU A 638 -20.80 -18.14 -51.20
CA GLU A 638 -21.87 -17.20 -51.56
C GLU A 638 -22.89 -17.05 -50.41
N ALA A 639 -23.32 -18.15 -49.78
CA ALA A 639 -24.22 -18.13 -48.63
C ALA A 639 -23.57 -17.56 -47.35
N GLU A 640 -22.29 -17.83 -47.10
CA GLU A 640 -21.55 -17.24 -45.97
C GLU A 640 -21.35 -15.72 -46.15
N ILE A 641 -21.08 -15.26 -47.38
CA ILE A 641 -20.97 -13.83 -47.72
C ILE A 641 -22.30 -13.11 -47.46
N GLU A 642 -23.43 -13.66 -47.90
CA GLU A 642 -24.77 -13.08 -47.70
C GLU A 642 -25.10 -12.92 -46.20
N ARG A 643 -24.76 -13.92 -45.37
CA ARG A 643 -24.93 -13.86 -43.91
C ARG A 643 -24.05 -12.79 -43.26
N ILE A 644 -22.78 -12.69 -43.64
CA ILE A 644 -21.86 -11.64 -43.11
C ILE A 644 -22.35 -10.24 -43.53
N GLN A 645 -22.80 -10.07 -44.78
CA GLN A 645 -23.39 -8.81 -45.25
C GLN A 645 -24.66 -8.43 -44.49
N THR A 646 -25.51 -9.42 -44.18
CA THR A 646 -26.72 -9.22 -43.38
C THR A 646 -26.38 -8.76 -41.97
N ALA A 647 -25.48 -9.46 -41.26
CA ALA A 647 -25.05 -9.06 -39.91
C ALA A 647 -24.38 -7.68 -39.88
N LEU A 648 -23.56 -7.33 -40.88
CA LEU A 648 -22.98 -5.99 -41.03
C LEU A 648 -24.03 -4.87 -41.18
N ALA A 649 -25.24 -5.19 -41.64
CA ALA A 649 -26.34 -4.26 -41.82
C ALA A 649 -27.33 -4.24 -40.64
N THR A 650 -27.51 -5.34 -39.91
CA THR A 650 -28.53 -5.48 -38.85
C THR A 650 -27.96 -5.46 -37.42
N ASP A 651 -27.01 -6.34 -37.10
CA ASP A 651 -26.38 -6.42 -35.79
C ASP A 651 -24.94 -7.00 -35.89
N PRO A 652 -23.92 -6.14 -36.01
CA PRO A 652 -22.52 -6.57 -36.07
C PRO A 652 -21.99 -7.24 -34.79
N GLU A 653 -22.71 -7.13 -33.66
CA GLU A 653 -22.33 -7.74 -32.38
C GLU A 653 -22.92 -9.15 -32.20
N GLY A 654 -23.90 -9.53 -33.02
CA GLY A 654 -24.61 -10.80 -32.91
C GLY A 654 -23.78 -12.02 -33.29
N ALA A 655 -24.12 -13.17 -32.72
CA ALA A 655 -23.55 -14.46 -33.12
C ALA A 655 -23.96 -14.81 -34.57
N LEU A 656 -23.01 -15.30 -35.36
CA LEU A 656 -23.18 -15.65 -36.78
C LEU A 656 -23.21 -17.17 -36.96
N ASP A 657 -24.38 -17.77 -36.78
CA ASP A 657 -24.56 -19.21 -36.88
C ASP A 657 -24.29 -19.73 -38.31
N GLY A 658 -23.53 -20.82 -38.39
CA GLY A 658 -23.20 -21.48 -39.65
C GLY A 658 -22.30 -20.68 -40.59
N VAL A 659 -21.47 -19.76 -40.07
CA VAL A 659 -20.42 -19.06 -40.83
C VAL A 659 -19.05 -19.31 -40.20
N SER A 660 -18.11 -19.84 -40.98
CA SER A 660 -16.72 -20.00 -40.53
C SER A 660 -15.95 -18.68 -40.65
N LEU A 661 -15.80 -17.95 -39.54
CA LEU A 661 -14.96 -16.75 -39.47
C LEU A 661 -13.46 -17.09 -39.45
N PRO A 662 -12.59 -16.22 -40.00
CA PRO A 662 -11.13 -16.39 -39.88
C PRO A 662 -10.66 -16.29 -38.42
N PRO A 663 -9.47 -16.87 -38.09
CA PRO A 663 -8.88 -16.76 -36.75
C PRO A 663 -8.84 -15.32 -36.23
N SER A 664 -9.21 -15.13 -34.95
CA SER A 664 -9.38 -13.79 -34.36
C SER A 664 -8.08 -12.98 -34.28
N GLU A 665 -6.92 -13.62 -34.44
CA GLU A 665 -5.59 -13.02 -34.50
C GLU A 665 -5.35 -12.28 -35.83
N LEU A 666 -5.98 -12.72 -36.91
CA LEU A 666 -5.89 -12.08 -38.23
C LEU A 666 -6.84 -10.87 -38.36
N ALA A 667 -7.78 -10.71 -37.42
CA ALA A 667 -8.69 -9.57 -37.41
C ALA A 667 -7.94 -8.26 -37.08
N PRO A 668 -8.23 -7.16 -37.78
CA PRO A 668 -7.50 -5.91 -37.57
C PRO A 668 -7.75 -5.32 -36.17
N LYS A 669 -6.68 -5.15 -35.38
CA LYS A 669 -6.71 -4.36 -34.13
C LYS A 669 -7.12 -2.91 -34.42
N ARG A 670 -7.99 -2.32 -33.59
CA ARG A 670 -8.51 -0.94 -33.77
C ARG A 670 -8.54 -0.17 -32.45
N LYS A 671 -8.19 1.12 -32.48
CA LYS A 671 -8.31 2.02 -31.31
C LYS A 671 -9.80 2.34 -31.04
N ILE A 672 -10.14 2.57 -29.77
CA ILE A 672 -11.48 2.93 -29.32
C ILE A 672 -11.50 4.24 -28.53
N ALA A 673 -12.65 4.92 -28.52
CA ALA A 673 -13.03 5.82 -27.45
C ALA A 673 -14.00 5.08 -26.51
N ARG A 674 -13.79 5.19 -25.21
CA ARG A 674 -14.72 4.67 -24.20
C ARG A 674 -15.24 5.83 -23.34
N HIS A 675 -16.54 6.00 -23.31
CA HIS A 675 -17.23 6.90 -22.39
C HIS A 675 -17.77 6.07 -21.23
N MET A 676 -17.61 6.55 -20.00
CA MET A 676 -18.10 5.88 -18.80
C MET A 676 -18.94 6.85 -17.98
N ARG A 677 -20.09 6.40 -17.49
CA ARG A 677 -20.92 7.14 -16.52
C ARG A 677 -21.32 6.24 -15.35
N ILE A 678 -21.38 6.80 -14.15
CA ILE A 678 -21.99 6.13 -13.01
C ILE A 678 -23.51 6.24 -13.15
N THR A 679 -24.21 5.10 -13.20
CA THR A 679 -25.68 5.03 -13.26
C THR A 679 -26.30 4.85 -11.88
N ALA A 680 -25.62 4.13 -10.98
CA ALA A 680 -25.95 4.03 -9.56
C ALA A 680 -24.71 4.34 -8.72
N PHE A 681 -24.79 5.36 -7.87
CA PHE A 681 -23.67 5.79 -7.04
C PHE A 681 -23.50 4.90 -5.79
N PRO A 682 -22.26 4.54 -5.42
CA PRO A 682 -22.00 3.83 -4.17
C PRO A 682 -22.32 4.71 -2.96
N LYS A 683 -22.61 4.09 -1.81
CA LYS A 683 -22.88 4.80 -0.55
C LYS A 683 -21.63 5.47 0.01
N VAL A 684 -20.46 4.89 -0.26
CA VAL A 684 -19.14 5.39 0.09
C VAL A 684 -18.30 5.52 -1.18
N VAL A 685 -17.76 6.71 -1.43
CA VAL A 685 -16.76 6.96 -2.47
C VAL A 685 -15.42 7.25 -1.80
N ALA A 686 -14.39 6.48 -2.16
CA ALA A 686 -13.00 6.84 -1.87
C ALA A 686 -12.38 7.48 -3.13
N ILE A 687 -11.84 8.69 -3.00
CA ILE A 687 -11.11 9.37 -4.07
C ILE A 687 -9.64 9.37 -3.68
N HIS A 688 -8.84 8.60 -4.41
CA HIS A 688 -7.39 8.78 -4.39
C HIS A 688 -7.05 10.01 -5.24
N LEU A 689 -6.57 11.05 -4.58
CA LEU A 689 -5.98 12.18 -5.27
C LEU A 689 -4.57 11.76 -5.65
N SER A 690 -4.38 11.41 -6.92
CA SER A 690 -3.05 11.21 -7.46
C SER A 690 -2.22 12.45 -7.12
N ARG A 691 -0.98 12.21 -6.67
CA ARG A 691 -0.02 13.22 -6.23
C ARG A 691 0.06 14.39 -7.21
N SER A 692 -0.14 14.10 -8.49
CA SER A 692 -0.79 14.95 -9.50
C SER A 692 -1.24 16.32 -9.00
N ILE A 693 -2.42 16.46 -8.42
CA ILE A 693 -3.25 17.68 -8.53
C ILE A 693 -2.68 18.95 -7.82
N PHE A 694 -1.46 18.92 -7.24
CA PHE A 694 -0.96 19.90 -6.28
C PHE A 694 0.13 20.88 -6.77
N ASP A 695 0.62 20.81 -8.01
CA ASP A 695 1.63 21.80 -8.45
C ASP A 695 1.03 23.22 -8.51
N HIS A 696 1.65 24.12 -7.73
CA HIS A 696 1.37 25.55 -7.63
C HIS A 696 -0.05 26.04 -7.25
N THR A 697 -1.06 25.19 -7.05
CA THR A 697 -2.44 25.64 -6.73
C THR A 697 -2.96 25.17 -5.36
N LYS A 698 -3.85 25.97 -4.76
CA LYS A 698 -4.58 25.60 -3.54
C LYS A 698 -5.76 24.71 -3.92
N VAL A 699 -5.62 23.40 -3.76
CA VAL A 699 -6.72 22.47 -3.98
C VAL A 699 -7.70 22.57 -2.80
N SER A 700 -8.90 23.11 -3.05
CA SER A 700 -9.95 23.23 -2.05
C SER A 700 -10.97 22.10 -2.19
N PHE A 701 -11.01 21.19 -1.21
CA PHE A 701 -11.99 20.11 -1.17
C PHE A 701 -13.29 20.62 -0.53
N PRO A 702 -14.45 20.48 -1.18
CA PRO A 702 -15.71 20.87 -0.56
C PRO A 702 -16.14 19.82 0.48
N GLU A 703 -16.79 20.25 1.56
CA GLU A 703 -17.39 19.33 2.54
C GLU A 703 -18.46 18.43 1.92
N ARG A 704 -19.07 18.86 0.81
CA ARG A 704 -20.04 18.12 0.02
C ARG A 704 -19.58 18.12 -1.44
N LEU A 705 -19.36 16.94 -2.00
CA LEU A 705 -18.96 16.79 -3.41
C LEU A 705 -20.21 16.64 -4.29
N PRO A 706 -20.56 17.62 -5.14
CA PRO A 706 -21.60 17.44 -6.15
C PRO A 706 -21.05 16.54 -7.27
N LEU A 707 -21.77 15.46 -7.60
CA LEU A 707 -21.35 14.51 -8.62
C LEU A 707 -21.95 14.89 -9.98
N GLY A 708 -21.13 15.57 -10.80
CA GLY A 708 -21.43 16.07 -12.15
C GLY A 708 -20.14 16.53 -12.84
N GLY A 709 -20.03 16.36 -14.16
CA GLY A 709 -18.72 16.28 -14.84
C GLY A 709 -17.97 17.60 -15.07
N ILE A 710 -16.64 17.54 -14.93
CA ILE A 710 -15.63 18.50 -15.42
C ILE A 710 -14.31 17.75 -15.73
N LEU A 711 -13.54 18.24 -16.72
CA LEU A 711 -12.25 17.71 -17.19
C LEU A 711 -11.09 18.67 -16.82
N SER A 712 -10.00 18.21 -16.17
CA SER A 712 -8.58 18.66 -16.38
C SER A 712 -7.55 18.15 -15.35
N ARG A 713 -6.38 17.66 -15.84
CA ARG A 713 -4.93 17.81 -15.45
C ARG A 713 -4.52 18.47 -14.08
N GLU A 714 -3.33 18.28 -13.45
CA GLU A 714 -2.00 17.62 -13.75
C GLU A 714 -1.12 17.42 -12.44
N CYS A 715 0.16 16.98 -12.58
CA CYS A 715 1.33 16.44 -11.78
C CYS A 715 1.91 16.90 -10.36
N HIS A 716 2.23 15.96 -9.43
CA HIS A 716 3.14 16.00 -8.23
C HIS A 716 2.77 16.82 -6.94
N HIS A 717 3.15 16.51 -5.67
CA HIS A 717 4.28 15.76 -5.03
C HIS A 717 3.89 14.98 -3.70
N SER A 718 4.73 14.83 -2.63
CA SER A 718 4.51 13.94 -1.44
C SER A 718 4.87 14.47 -0.02
N GLY A 719 4.31 13.84 1.04
CA GLY A 719 4.48 14.14 2.47
C GLY A 719 3.89 13.07 3.42
N HIS A 720 4.03 13.22 4.74
CA HIS A 720 3.67 12.21 5.76
C HIS A 720 2.15 11.93 5.88
N TYR A 721 1.79 10.68 6.20
CA TYR A 721 0.38 10.29 6.41
C TYR A 721 -0.17 10.72 7.77
N GLU A 722 -1.29 11.45 7.75
CA GLU A 722 -2.15 11.71 8.91
C GLU A 722 -3.63 11.46 8.55
N SER A 723 -4.45 11.04 9.52
CA SER A 723 -5.86 10.73 9.28
C SER A 723 -6.80 11.67 10.02
N PHE A 724 -7.83 12.17 9.33
CA PHE A 724 -8.90 13.00 9.90
C PHE A 724 -10.20 12.20 9.93
N ARG A 725 -10.62 11.78 11.12
CA ARG A 725 -11.81 10.95 11.34
C ARG A 725 -12.94 11.78 11.94
N ARG A 726 -14.14 11.81 11.34
CA ARG A 726 -15.32 12.47 11.96
C ARG A 726 -15.61 11.83 13.33
N ASN A 727 -15.90 12.65 14.34
CA ASN A 727 -16.21 12.17 15.69
C ASN A 727 -17.68 11.72 15.80
N HIS A 728 -18.10 10.77 14.97
CA HIS A 728 -19.47 10.26 14.96
C HIS A 728 -19.83 9.60 16.30
N LEU A 729 -20.66 10.28 17.09
CA LEU A 729 -21.42 9.69 18.18
C LEU A 729 -22.61 8.92 17.55
N TYR A 730 -22.36 7.68 17.12
CA TYR A 730 -23.44 6.78 16.75
C TYR A 730 -24.39 6.63 17.95
N PRO A 731 -25.71 6.75 17.77
CA PRO A 731 -26.67 6.38 18.80
C PRO A 731 -26.41 4.93 19.23
N PRO A 732 -26.50 4.60 20.53
CA PRO A 732 -26.60 3.20 20.91
C PRO A 732 -27.84 2.61 20.23
N PHE A 733 -27.67 1.52 19.49
CA PHE A 733 -28.80 0.80 18.92
C PHE A 733 -29.70 0.38 20.08
N SER A 734 -30.90 0.97 20.12
CA SER A 734 -31.89 0.61 21.11
C SER A 734 -32.45 -0.75 20.72
N THR A 735 -32.31 -1.74 21.60
CA THR A 735 -33.02 -3.02 21.47
C THR A 735 -34.52 -2.74 21.39
N PRO A 736 -35.21 -3.12 20.30
CA PRO A 736 -36.63 -2.90 20.17
C PRO A 736 -37.41 -3.94 20.98
N ASP A 737 -37.38 -3.82 22.31
CA ASP A 737 -38.52 -4.14 23.18
C ASP A 737 -38.23 -3.80 24.65
N ALA A 738 -38.70 -2.62 25.07
CA ALA A 738 -38.86 -2.22 26.47
C ALA A 738 -39.81 -1.01 26.59
N ARG A 739 -41.01 -1.10 26.01
CA ARG A 739 -42.08 -0.10 26.21
C ARG A 739 -43.30 -0.71 26.91
N ALA A 740 -43.12 -1.01 28.18
CA ALA A 740 -44.21 -0.92 29.15
C ALA A 740 -44.09 0.43 29.87
N THR A 741 -44.90 1.41 29.46
CA THR A 741 -45.05 2.68 30.18
C THR A 741 -45.76 2.44 31.50
N SER A 742 -45.11 2.77 32.62
CA SER A 742 -45.75 2.96 33.92
C SER A 742 -45.17 4.21 34.58
N GLU A 743 -45.95 4.81 35.48
CA GLU A 743 -45.89 6.23 35.79
C GLU A 743 -44.77 6.61 36.78
N ASN A 744 -44.49 7.92 36.87
CA ASN A 744 -43.70 8.50 37.96
C ASN A 744 -44.57 8.63 39.23
N PRO A 745 -44.17 8.02 40.36
CA PRO A 745 -44.45 8.58 41.68
C PRO A 745 -43.18 9.21 42.27
N SER A 746 -43.33 10.44 42.78
CA SER A 746 -42.26 11.15 43.47
C SER A 746 -42.16 10.76 44.95
N GLN A 747 -41.01 11.09 45.57
CA GLN A 747 -40.76 11.16 47.04
C GLN A 747 -40.62 9.83 47.82
N ALA A 748 -39.37 9.50 48.16
CA ALA A 748 -38.97 9.06 49.52
C ALA A 748 -37.43 9.11 49.66
N PRO A 749 -36.86 9.47 50.83
CA PRO A 749 -35.41 9.46 51.06
C PRO A 749 -34.87 8.05 51.38
N SER A 750 -33.63 7.77 50.98
CA SER A 750 -32.96 6.49 51.24
C SER A 750 -32.69 6.26 52.74
N PRO A 751 -33.12 5.13 53.34
CA PRO A 751 -32.74 4.77 54.69
C PRO A 751 -31.35 4.10 54.73
N GLN A 752 -30.48 4.58 55.60
CA GLN A 752 -29.27 3.87 56.02
C GLN A 752 -29.61 2.74 56.99
N LEU A 753 -28.93 1.60 56.93
CA LEU A 753 -28.77 0.71 58.09
C LEU A 753 -27.39 0.02 58.12
N ARG A 754 -26.97 -0.41 59.31
CA ARG A 754 -25.58 -0.76 59.68
C ARG A 754 -25.25 -2.26 59.57
N ALA A 755 -23.95 -2.55 59.50
CA ALA A 755 -23.37 -3.89 59.58
C ALA A 755 -23.32 -4.49 61.01
N ARG A 756 -23.25 -5.83 61.10
CA ARG A 756 -22.44 -6.56 62.10
C ARG A 756 -22.37 -8.09 61.84
N ASN A 757 -21.16 -8.65 61.94
CA ASN A 757 -20.72 -9.92 62.59
C ASN A 757 -21.47 -11.26 62.31
N SER A 758 -20.88 -12.46 62.33
CA SER A 758 -19.54 -12.97 62.74
C SER A 758 -19.41 -14.47 62.43
N SER A 759 -18.19 -15.01 62.24
CA SER A 759 -17.67 -16.20 62.98
C SER A 759 -16.28 -16.64 62.49
N ASP A 760 -15.41 -17.04 63.42
CA ASP A 760 -14.04 -17.51 63.21
C ASP A 760 -13.95 -18.95 62.63
N THR A 761 -12.80 -19.33 62.04
CA THR A 761 -11.83 -20.32 62.61
C THR A 761 -10.70 -20.61 61.61
N GLU A 762 -9.47 -20.76 62.11
CA GLU A 762 -8.20 -20.96 61.36
C GLU A 762 -7.90 -22.46 61.10
N PRO A 763 -6.85 -22.85 60.32
CA PRO A 763 -5.52 -22.99 60.96
C PRO A 763 -4.27 -22.68 60.10
N ALA A 764 -3.24 -22.14 60.78
CA ALA A 764 -1.78 -22.27 60.62
C ALA A 764 -1.21 -22.91 59.32
N SER A 765 -0.20 -22.33 58.66
CA SER A 765 1.15 -22.03 59.18
C SER A 765 2.02 -21.41 58.05
N LEU A 766 3.26 -20.92 58.20
CA LEU A 766 4.22 -20.78 59.32
C LEU A 766 5.15 -19.55 59.04
N ASN A 767 5.95 -19.11 60.02
CA ASN A 767 6.89 -17.98 59.90
C ASN A 767 8.29 -18.40 59.39
N ILE A 768 8.96 -17.50 58.66
CA ILE A 768 10.36 -17.13 58.99
C ILE A 768 10.44 -15.60 59.07
N SER A 769 10.91 -15.10 60.22
CA SER A 769 11.12 -13.69 60.51
C SER A 769 12.60 -13.32 60.41
N THR A 770 12.92 -12.09 60.05
CA THR A 770 13.89 -11.29 60.83
C THR A 770 13.71 -9.80 60.60
N SER A 771 13.87 -9.03 61.68
CA SER A 771 13.51 -7.61 61.81
C SER A 771 14.72 -6.77 62.23
N ILE A 772 14.65 -5.45 62.02
CA ILE A 772 15.36 -4.32 62.70
C ILE A 772 14.96 -3.03 61.93
N ALA A 773 14.72 -1.84 62.49
CA ALA A 773 14.17 -1.39 63.77
C ALA A 773 13.75 0.10 63.61
N SER A 774 12.74 0.58 64.33
CA SER A 774 12.29 2.01 64.35
C SER A 774 13.10 2.85 65.39
N PRO A 775 12.97 4.21 65.55
CA PRO A 775 11.69 4.90 65.85
C PRO A 775 11.49 6.36 65.36
N THR A 776 10.23 6.82 65.52
CA THR A 776 9.68 8.16 65.25
C THR A 776 9.76 9.13 66.44
N ARG A 777 9.58 10.45 66.23
CA ARG A 777 9.09 11.46 67.22
C ARG A 777 8.47 12.69 66.49
N THR A 778 7.15 12.97 66.56
CA THR A 778 6.38 13.86 67.50
C THR A 778 6.59 15.38 67.33
N SER A 779 5.63 16.32 67.42
CA SER A 779 4.12 16.34 67.44
C SER A 779 3.56 17.78 67.69
N GLN A 780 2.24 18.03 67.47
CA GLN A 780 1.39 19.14 68.03
C GLN A 780 1.55 20.59 67.43
N LEU A 781 0.56 21.53 67.43
CA LEU A 781 -0.90 21.57 67.70
C LEU A 781 -1.58 22.83 67.05
N GLN A 782 -2.93 22.91 67.06
CA GLN A 782 -3.84 23.94 66.48
C GLN A 782 -4.32 24.98 67.55
N PRO A 783 -5.15 26.06 67.31
CA PRO A 783 -6.45 26.07 66.59
C PRO A 783 -6.94 27.39 65.87
N SER A 784 -8.19 27.36 65.38
CA SER A 784 -8.96 28.32 64.54
C SER A 784 -9.77 29.41 65.33
N PRO A 785 -10.60 30.32 64.72
CA PRO A 785 -11.89 29.99 64.06
C PRO A 785 -12.38 30.86 62.85
N SER A 786 -13.55 30.48 62.30
CA SER A 786 -14.34 30.93 61.11
C SER A 786 -15.18 32.24 61.34
N PRO A 787 -16.12 32.73 60.46
CA PRO A 787 -16.77 32.15 59.25
C PRO A 787 -17.05 33.10 58.02
N THR A 788 -17.77 32.57 57.02
CA THR A 788 -18.38 33.14 55.78
C THR A 788 -19.59 34.08 56.02
N PRO A 789 -20.19 34.86 55.05
CA PRO A 789 -20.54 34.51 53.65
C PRO A 789 -20.55 35.62 52.53
N ARG A 790 -21.11 35.26 51.35
CA ARG A 790 -21.40 36.04 50.10
C ARG A 790 -22.80 36.73 50.16
N PRO A 791 -23.37 37.46 49.13
CA PRO A 791 -22.87 37.93 47.80
C PRO A 791 -23.31 39.36 47.30
N THR A 792 -22.91 39.73 46.07
CA THR A 792 -23.56 40.65 45.06
C THR A 792 -23.81 42.16 45.35
N SER A 793 -23.27 43.05 44.50
CA SER A 793 -23.99 44.13 43.75
C SER A 793 -23.05 45.00 42.88
N SER A 794 -23.60 45.67 41.85
CA SER A 794 -22.95 46.73 41.02
C SER A 794 -23.47 48.12 41.44
N PRO A 795 -22.89 49.29 41.04
CA PRO A 795 -23.21 49.87 39.71
C PRO A 795 -22.23 50.90 39.06
N ARG A 796 -22.41 51.08 37.73
CA ARG A 796 -22.33 52.28 36.85
C ARG A 796 -21.40 53.51 37.08
N SER A 797 -20.72 53.85 35.95
CA SER A 797 -20.61 55.17 35.25
C SER A 797 -19.73 56.32 35.75
N SER A 798 -18.82 56.84 34.88
CA SER A 798 -18.94 58.15 34.19
C SER A 798 -17.62 58.74 33.61
N SER A 799 -17.69 59.21 32.36
CA SER A 799 -16.93 60.29 31.66
C SER A 799 -15.55 60.84 32.12
N SER A 800 -14.58 60.84 31.20
CA SER A 800 -13.78 62.00 30.70
C SER A 800 -12.78 61.53 29.62
N LYS A 801 -12.80 62.00 28.35
CA LYS A 801 -12.33 63.28 27.76
C LYS A 801 -10.80 63.50 27.76
N GLN A 802 -10.17 63.35 26.58
CA GLN A 802 -9.29 64.32 25.87
C GLN A 802 -8.58 63.59 24.70
N ASN A 803 -8.89 63.90 23.44
CA ASN A 803 -8.31 64.95 22.58
C ASN A 803 -6.90 64.63 22.05
N LEU A 804 -6.80 64.29 20.74
CA LEU A 804 -6.24 65.17 19.70
C LEU A 804 -6.28 64.51 18.30
N SER A 805 -6.94 65.19 17.38
CA SER A 805 -6.75 65.17 15.91
C SER A 805 -6.47 66.65 15.50
N PRO A 806 -6.14 67.07 14.26
CA PRO A 806 -6.71 66.69 12.94
C PRO A 806 -5.58 66.41 11.89
N VAL A 807 -5.70 66.34 10.55
CA VAL A 807 -6.47 67.03 9.47
C VAL A 807 -6.45 66.07 8.26
N SER A 808 -7.55 65.53 7.72
CA SER A 808 -8.57 66.12 6.82
C SER A 808 -8.06 66.61 5.45
N ASP A 809 -8.44 65.93 4.34
CA ASP A 809 -9.32 66.54 3.33
C ASP A 809 -9.81 65.53 2.25
N PRO A 810 -10.86 65.85 1.47
CA PRO A 810 -11.74 64.85 0.84
C PRO A 810 -11.67 64.81 -0.69
N HIS A 811 -12.41 63.89 -1.33
CA HIS A 811 -13.37 64.20 -2.42
C HIS A 811 -14.19 62.95 -2.83
N SER A 812 -15.48 63.17 -3.11
CA SER A 812 -16.46 62.27 -3.75
C SER A 812 -16.90 62.95 -5.09
N PRO A 813 -17.84 62.45 -5.96
CA PRO A 813 -18.91 61.48 -5.70
C PRO A 813 -19.46 60.56 -6.85
N SER A 814 -20.43 59.70 -6.45
CA SER A 814 -21.70 59.32 -7.12
C SER A 814 -21.79 58.63 -8.50
N SER A 815 -22.46 57.47 -8.51
CA SER A 815 -23.86 57.29 -9.00
C SER A 815 -24.43 55.95 -8.47
N THR A 816 -25.50 55.87 -7.66
CA THR A 816 -26.96 55.79 -8.02
C THR A 816 -27.27 54.79 -9.14
N GLU A 817 -28.28 53.90 -9.07
CA GLU A 817 -29.62 53.90 -8.41
C GLU A 817 -29.99 52.50 -7.81
N GLY A 818 -31.09 52.26 -7.07
CA GLY A 818 -32.07 53.17 -6.47
C GLY A 818 -33.55 52.72 -6.53
N GLY A 819 -34.03 51.91 -5.57
CA GLY A 819 -35.47 51.83 -5.18
C GLY A 819 -36.18 50.46 -5.33
N ARG A 820 -37.33 50.20 -4.67
CA ARG A 820 -38.05 50.99 -3.64
C ARG A 820 -39.19 50.17 -2.97
N TRP A 821 -39.34 50.27 -1.64
CA TRP A 821 -40.61 50.42 -0.84
C TRP A 821 -41.75 49.34 -0.89
N SER A 822 -42.64 49.16 0.12
CA SER A 822 -42.73 49.59 1.54
C SER A 822 -43.93 48.93 2.29
N ASN A 823 -43.85 48.84 3.63
CA ASN A 823 -44.93 48.80 4.66
C ASN A 823 -46.05 47.70 4.59
N ASP A 824 -46.79 47.35 5.66
CA ASP A 824 -46.99 47.95 6.99
C ASP A 824 -47.26 46.91 8.14
N ARG A 825 -47.52 47.41 9.36
CA ARG A 825 -47.77 46.78 10.69
C ARG A 825 -48.98 45.80 10.73
N THR A 826 -49.24 44.96 11.75
CA THR A 826 -49.18 45.14 13.23
C THR A 826 -49.09 43.85 14.09
N SER A 827 -48.45 43.97 15.27
CA SER A 827 -48.72 43.29 16.56
C SER A 827 -48.88 41.75 16.66
N SER A 828 -47.94 41.07 17.32
CA SER A 828 -48.07 40.58 18.72
C SER A 828 -47.06 39.46 19.06
N GLY A 829 -46.71 39.33 20.35
CA GLY A 829 -46.34 38.04 20.96
C GLY A 829 -44.93 37.46 20.74
N SER A 830 -44.20 37.30 21.85
CA SER A 830 -43.13 36.30 22.07
C SER A 830 -41.83 36.40 21.26
N ILE A 831 -40.77 36.88 21.93
CA ILE A 831 -39.39 36.58 21.55
C ILE A 831 -39.12 35.11 21.92
N THR A 832 -39.47 34.17 21.04
CA THR A 832 -38.86 32.84 21.09
C THR A 832 -37.42 32.97 20.64
N ARG A 833 -36.49 32.46 21.46
CA ARG A 833 -35.09 32.33 21.04
C ARG A 833 -35.07 31.37 19.85
N LEU A 834 -34.79 31.89 18.65
CA LEU A 834 -34.43 31.06 17.51
C LEU A 834 -33.31 30.13 17.95
N HIS A 835 -33.62 28.84 18.10
CA HIS A 835 -32.63 27.83 18.38
C HIS A 835 -31.65 27.84 17.22
N ARG A 836 -30.45 28.39 17.47
CA ARG A 836 -29.31 28.32 16.57
C ARG A 836 -29.16 26.84 16.19
N ARG A 837 -29.55 26.48 14.96
CA ARG A 837 -29.48 25.12 14.42
C ARG A 837 -28.13 24.54 14.85
N ARG A 838 -28.14 23.47 15.65
CA ARG A 838 -26.90 22.78 16.03
C ARG A 838 -26.26 22.36 14.71
N LYS A 839 -25.08 22.92 14.38
CA LYS A 839 -24.29 22.43 13.25
C LYS A 839 -24.17 20.90 13.39
N PRO A 840 -24.32 20.12 12.31
CA PRO A 840 -24.00 18.70 12.35
C PRO A 840 -22.51 18.58 12.70
N ASN A 841 -22.27 18.06 13.91
CA ASN A 841 -21.01 17.58 14.47
C ASN A 841 -19.70 18.17 13.89
N ASP A 842 -19.40 19.43 14.26
CA ASP A 842 -18.17 20.20 13.90
C ASP A 842 -16.93 19.70 14.69
N ARG A 843 -16.78 18.37 14.84
CA ARG A 843 -15.79 17.68 15.68
C ARG A 843 -15.15 16.53 14.92
N TRP A 844 -13.83 16.58 14.81
CA TRP A 844 -12.99 15.61 14.13
C TRP A 844 -11.87 15.15 15.05
N TRP A 845 -11.37 13.94 14.84
CA TRP A 845 -10.13 13.45 15.41
C TRP A 845 -9.03 13.56 14.35
N ARG A 846 -7.98 14.34 14.63
CA ARG A 846 -6.70 14.28 13.92
C ARG A 846 -5.88 13.19 14.60
N VAL A 847 -5.56 12.14 13.86
CA VAL A 847 -4.93 10.90 14.34
C VAL A 847 -3.64 10.68 13.57
N SER A 848 -2.55 10.47 14.32
CA SER A 848 -1.25 10.01 13.82
C SER A 848 -0.69 8.95 14.77
N ASP A 849 0.37 8.26 14.36
CA ASP A 849 1.04 7.22 15.16
C ASP A 849 1.52 7.73 16.53
N GLU A 850 1.77 9.03 16.67
CA GLU A 850 2.20 9.66 17.93
C GLU A 850 1.05 10.28 18.75
N LYS A 851 0.02 10.83 18.11
CA LYS A 851 -0.87 11.84 18.72
C LYS A 851 -2.31 11.74 18.21
N VAL A 852 -3.27 11.83 19.13
CA VAL A 852 -4.69 12.04 18.83
C VAL A 852 -5.15 13.37 19.41
N LYS A 853 -5.78 14.22 18.59
CA LYS A 853 -6.31 15.55 18.97
C LYS A 853 -7.71 15.77 18.41
N GLU A 854 -8.58 16.46 19.16
CA GLU A 854 -9.85 16.95 18.63
C GLU A 854 -9.61 18.24 17.82
N CYS A 855 -10.23 18.35 16.64
CA CYS A 855 -10.14 19.50 15.72
C CYS A 855 -11.51 19.80 15.07
N LYS A 856 -11.62 20.91 14.36
CA LYS A 856 -12.86 21.39 13.72
C LYS A 856 -12.88 21.10 12.23
N THR A 857 -14.07 21.16 11.61
CA THR A 857 -14.19 21.00 10.15
C THR A 857 -13.37 22.05 9.38
N SER A 858 -13.21 23.26 9.91
CA SER A 858 -12.32 24.30 9.33
C SER A 858 -10.86 23.86 9.21
N ASP A 859 -10.40 23.02 10.13
CA ASP A 859 -9.01 22.61 10.23
C ASP A 859 -8.74 21.49 9.23
N VAL A 860 -9.75 20.61 9.00
CA VAL A 860 -9.71 19.54 7.98
C VAL A 860 -9.79 20.11 6.56
N LEU A 861 -10.75 21.00 6.29
CA LEU A 861 -10.88 21.66 4.97
C LEU A 861 -9.75 22.67 4.70
N GLY A 862 -8.97 23.02 5.72
CA GLY A 862 -7.75 23.82 5.61
C GLY A 862 -6.52 23.05 5.11
N MET A 863 -6.56 21.71 5.10
CA MET A 863 -5.46 20.86 4.61
C MET A 863 -5.42 20.81 3.08
N GLN A 864 -4.88 21.87 2.47
CA GLN A 864 -4.85 22.08 1.01
C GLN A 864 -3.61 21.49 0.31
N ARG A 865 -2.79 20.71 1.02
CA ARG A 865 -1.45 20.26 0.56
C ARG A 865 -1.03 18.83 0.93
N GLU A 866 -1.74 18.18 1.86
CA GLU A 866 -1.29 16.93 2.51
C GLU A 866 -2.35 15.82 2.47
N VAL A 867 -3.37 15.96 1.61
CA VAL A 867 -4.52 15.04 1.52
C VAL A 867 -4.37 14.10 0.34
N TYR A 868 -4.20 12.81 0.63
CA TYR A 868 -4.02 11.74 -0.37
C TYR A 868 -5.32 10.99 -0.68
N LEU A 869 -6.09 10.63 0.35
CA LEU A 869 -7.34 9.90 0.23
C LEU A 869 -8.47 10.70 0.86
N LEU A 870 -9.53 10.93 0.08
CA LEU A 870 -10.79 11.51 0.54
C LEU A 870 -11.87 10.43 0.59
N PHE A 871 -12.58 10.34 1.70
CA PHE A 871 -13.74 9.46 1.84
C PHE A 871 -15.01 10.30 1.95
N TYR A 872 -15.95 10.08 1.04
CA TYR A 872 -17.28 10.70 1.03
C TYR A 872 -18.35 9.64 1.30
N GLU A 873 -19.32 9.97 2.16
CA GLU A 873 -20.55 9.19 2.34
C GLU A 873 -21.72 9.93 1.68
N ILE A 874 -22.66 9.20 1.09
CA ILE A 874 -23.83 9.78 0.43
C ILE A 874 -24.75 10.48 1.46
N GLU A 875 -25.06 11.76 1.22
CA GLU A 875 -25.95 12.51 2.12
C GLU A 875 -27.40 12.05 1.93
N LYS A 876 -27.88 11.21 2.85
CA LYS A 876 -29.28 10.77 2.86
C LYS A 876 -30.20 11.96 3.15
N PRO A 877 -31.26 12.19 2.35
CA PRO A 877 -32.22 13.26 2.61
C PRO A 877 -32.83 13.05 4.01
N THR A 878 -32.79 14.09 4.84
CA THR A 878 -33.34 13.99 6.19
C THR A 878 -34.88 13.95 6.07
N PRO A 879 -35.57 12.91 6.55
CA PRO A 879 -37.02 12.84 6.44
C PRO A 879 -37.64 13.98 7.28
N GLY A 880 -38.27 14.95 6.60
CA GLY A 880 -38.82 16.16 7.21
C GLY A 880 -38.27 17.50 6.69
N VAL A 881 -37.94 17.59 5.39
CA VAL A 881 -37.71 18.85 4.65
C VAL A 881 -38.61 18.86 3.41
#